data_AF-D7E9J5-F1
#
_entry.id   AF-D7E9J5-F1
#
_cell.length_a   1.000
_cell.length_b   1.000
_cell.length_c   1.000
_cell.angle_alpha   90.00
_cell.angle_beta   90.00
_cell.angle_gamma   90.00
#
_symmetry.space_group_name_H-M   'P 1'
#
loop_
_entity.id
_entity.type
_entity.pdbx_description
1 polymer ?
#
loop_
_entity_poly.entity_id
_entity_poly.type
_entity_poly.pdbx_seq_one_letter_code
_entity_poly.pdbx_strand_id
1 'polypeptide(L)'
;MNIVEVTAYRIFGNLVDKKVNNNKYIDIKHQLRKAVIPVPVVQYVSLAYFYSLITGLVIGSIGFYASLVVFSDTGALFVFKDLLPNWIEAYALELMACVQGILIFLIGFYTTYFVYLSIPSLKANIRKTSIDQSLIHVTTYLYAMTRGGGLSLFDIFKSLSNHKHIYGTAAEEFGYIVRDMEFFGHDIITALQNAKLRTPSQNFRELIDGLISILSSGGDITAYLKNKTEQYRSVAKTEQQTFLETLGILAESYVSVFVVAPLFLMTILVVLGLLNPTSILIMYLLIYIAVPFGTMVFLILLDTITSDQQKLPETYVTEKSLNVFDDLHVKFSKLDEELIKKIEFQKRITKIKDSLKHPIHLMRGRPSYAFVLSIPVALFYFLNNIIGRYQFDFNIKLVELSTFNIDFATYIDDYIFYSVLIMIVPFIVFHELRAKRISQIEEQIPEFFKKLASINEAGIMLMDAISMTAQSKVGIIHTEIGKMKEDINWGTNLTQALKKFEYRVRTDLTRRIVTTIIKASESTNDVTSVLNIAANDAEVQKQMKNQRSTEMYVYVFIIYMAFFVYLFIVYILTVHFLSSMPSTMGDSVAGMTMVNSINIEEYEMLFFHASMIQGFCSGLVAGQMGNASINSGLKHSIIMIVSSYALFALLI
;
A
#
# COMPACT_ATOMS: atom_id res chain seq x y z
N MET A 1 3.10 20.21 -23.87
CA MET A 1 4.34 20.60 -23.17
C MET A 1 3.94 21.68 -22.17
N ASN A 2 4.15 21.42 -20.88
CA ASN A 2 3.73 22.35 -19.83
C ASN A 2 4.61 23.61 -19.85
N ILE A 3 4.06 24.76 -19.41
CA ILE A 3 4.79 26.05 -19.34
C ILE A 3 6.14 25.89 -18.62
N VAL A 4 6.13 25.11 -17.52
CA VAL A 4 7.32 24.79 -16.71
C VAL A 4 8.40 24.04 -17.51
N GLU A 5 8.01 23.14 -18.40
CA GLU A 5 8.95 22.36 -19.22
C GLU A 5 9.66 23.24 -20.24
N VAL A 6 8.91 24.17 -20.84
CA VAL A 6 9.44 25.13 -21.82
C VAL A 6 10.40 26.10 -21.14
N THR A 7 10.04 26.62 -19.96
CA THR A 7 10.91 27.53 -19.20
C THR A 7 12.19 26.85 -18.73
N ALA A 8 12.09 25.63 -18.21
CA ALA A 8 13.26 24.87 -17.76
C ALA A 8 14.22 24.56 -18.92
N TYR A 9 13.71 24.14 -20.07
CA TYR A 9 14.51 23.88 -21.26
C TYR A 9 15.17 25.17 -21.79
N ARG A 10 14.45 26.30 -21.80
CA ARG A 10 15.01 27.57 -22.28
C ARG A 10 16.16 28.09 -21.40
N ILE A 11 16.07 27.89 -20.08
CA ILE A 11 17.08 28.37 -19.12
C ILE A 11 18.29 27.42 -19.08
N PHE A 12 18.07 26.11 -18.99
CA PHE A 12 19.14 25.14 -18.75
C PHE A 12 19.50 24.25 -19.94
N GLY A 13 18.72 24.24 -21.02
CA GLY A 13 18.87 23.34 -22.17
C GLY A 13 20.26 23.40 -22.79
N ASN A 14 20.76 24.60 -23.11
CA ASN A 14 22.09 24.79 -23.73
C ASN A 14 23.25 24.26 -22.87
N LEU A 15 23.13 24.32 -21.54
CA LEU A 15 24.15 23.79 -20.62
C LEU A 15 24.08 22.26 -20.52
N VAL A 16 22.87 21.71 -20.54
CA VAL A 16 22.63 20.27 -20.45
C VAL A 16 22.99 19.59 -21.77
N ASP A 17 22.66 20.17 -22.92
CA ASP A 17 22.99 19.63 -24.24
C ASP A 17 24.49 19.39 -24.41
N LYS A 18 25.32 20.35 -23.98
CA LYS A 18 26.79 20.18 -23.97
C LYS A 18 27.23 19.01 -23.10
N LYS A 19 26.59 18.80 -21.94
CA LYS A 19 26.91 17.70 -21.02
C LYS A 19 26.40 16.35 -21.51
N VAL A 20 25.27 16.31 -22.22
CA VAL A 20 24.71 15.10 -22.83
C VAL A 20 25.59 14.62 -23.98
N ASN A 21 26.08 15.54 -24.83
CA ASN A 21 27.01 15.21 -25.91
C ASN A 21 28.36 14.67 -25.40
N ASN A 22 28.77 15.04 -24.19
CA ASN A 22 29.95 14.48 -23.50
C ASN A 22 29.67 13.13 -22.79
N ASN A 23 28.63 12.40 -23.18
CA ASN A 23 28.27 11.08 -22.66
C ASN A 23 27.94 10.98 -21.15
N LYS A 24 27.83 12.11 -20.42
CA LYS A 24 27.63 12.11 -18.95
C LYS A 24 26.26 11.58 -18.49
N TYR A 25 25.29 11.45 -19.40
CA TYR A 25 23.91 11.05 -19.10
C TYR A 25 23.39 9.87 -19.93
N ILE A 26 24.28 8.99 -20.42
CA ILE A 26 23.89 7.78 -21.16
C ILE A 26 23.02 6.85 -20.30
N ASP A 27 23.39 6.62 -19.04
CA ASP A 27 22.65 5.72 -18.16
C ASP A 27 21.21 6.21 -17.95
N ILE A 28 21.02 7.52 -17.78
CA ILE A 28 19.69 8.13 -17.66
C ILE A 28 18.88 7.93 -18.94
N LYS A 29 19.51 8.03 -20.12
CA LYS A 29 18.85 7.72 -21.41
C LYS A 29 18.32 6.28 -21.45
N HIS A 30 19.12 5.32 -21.00
CA HIS A 30 18.68 3.92 -20.95
C HIS A 30 17.59 3.71 -19.90
N GLN A 31 17.68 4.35 -18.73
CA GLN A 31 16.67 4.26 -17.68
C GLN A 31 15.32 4.88 -18.10
N LEU A 32 15.34 6.03 -18.78
CA LEU A 32 14.12 6.66 -19.32
C LEU A 32 13.41 5.77 -20.33
N ARG A 33 14.17 5.09 -21.21
CA ARG A 33 13.63 4.10 -22.16
C ARG A 33 13.00 2.90 -21.44
N LYS A 34 13.71 2.33 -20.47
CA LYS A 34 13.23 1.20 -19.64
C LYS A 34 11.97 1.57 -18.84
N ALA A 35 11.90 2.80 -18.34
CA ALA A 35 10.78 3.34 -17.58
C ALA A 35 9.59 3.82 -18.44
N VAL A 36 9.73 3.81 -19.78
CA VAL A 36 8.73 4.31 -20.75
C VAL A 36 8.29 5.74 -20.39
N ILE A 37 9.26 6.60 -20.09
CA ILE A 37 9.03 8.02 -19.88
C ILE A 37 9.17 8.70 -21.25
N PRO A 38 8.10 9.28 -21.83
CA PRO A 38 8.11 9.85 -23.18
C PRO A 38 8.73 11.26 -23.20
N VAL A 39 9.88 11.43 -22.55
CA VAL A 39 10.56 12.73 -22.41
C VAL A 39 12.02 12.59 -22.86
N PRO A 40 12.53 13.49 -23.72
CA PRO A 40 13.96 13.53 -24.08
C PRO A 40 14.85 13.76 -22.85
N VAL A 41 16.06 13.16 -22.87
CA VAL A 41 17.03 13.22 -21.75
C VAL A 41 17.36 14.65 -21.36
N VAL A 42 17.56 15.51 -22.36
CA VAL A 42 17.95 16.91 -22.16
C VAL A 42 16.86 17.64 -21.37
N GLN A 43 15.60 17.53 -21.83
CA GLN A 43 14.44 18.13 -21.18
C GLN A 43 14.28 17.62 -19.74
N TYR A 44 14.48 16.31 -19.52
CA TYR A 44 14.37 15.71 -18.19
C TYR A 44 15.41 16.26 -17.21
N VAL A 45 16.68 16.36 -17.61
CA VAL A 45 17.76 16.89 -16.76
C VAL A 45 17.60 18.40 -16.54
N SER A 46 17.14 19.15 -17.55
CA SER A 46 16.82 20.58 -17.37
C SER A 46 15.71 20.80 -16.33
N LEU A 47 14.68 19.95 -16.31
CA LEU A 47 13.64 19.97 -15.28
C LEU A 47 14.21 19.66 -13.89
N ALA A 48 15.14 18.71 -13.78
CA ALA A 48 15.78 18.36 -12.51
C ALA A 48 16.49 19.57 -11.88
N TYR A 49 17.27 20.30 -12.68
CA TYR A 49 17.94 21.54 -12.25
C TYR A 49 16.97 22.65 -11.86
N PHE A 50 15.86 22.78 -12.59
CA PHE A 50 14.85 23.80 -12.32
C PHE A 50 14.13 23.53 -10.99
N TYR A 51 13.66 22.29 -10.78
CA TYR A 51 13.01 21.92 -9.53
C TYR A 51 13.96 22.00 -8.34
N SER A 52 15.22 21.56 -8.47
CA SER A 52 16.19 21.65 -7.38
C SER A 52 16.50 23.09 -6.99
N LEU A 53 16.49 24.03 -7.95
CA LEU A 53 16.67 25.45 -7.68
C LEU A 53 15.49 26.03 -6.89
N ILE A 54 14.26 25.73 -7.30
CA ILE A 54 13.05 26.21 -6.61
C ILE A 54 12.97 25.64 -5.19
N THR A 55 13.11 24.32 -5.03
CA THR A 55 13.04 23.68 -3.71
C THR A 55 14.17 24.15 -2.81
N GLY A 56 15.39 24.29 -3.36
CA GLY A 56 16.53 24.88 -2.66
C GLY A 56 16.17 26.25 -2.08
N LEU A 57 15.62 27.16 -2.90
CA LEU A 57 15.26 28.53 -2.45
C LEU A 57 14.19 28.51 -1.34
N VAL A 58 13.19 27.64 -1.45
CA VAL A 58 12.12 27.51 -0.43
C VAL A 58 12.68 26.95 0.88
N ILE A 59 13.45 25.87 0.83
CA ILE A 59 14.01 25.25 2.04
C ILE A 59 15.05 26.18 2.67
N GLY A 60 15.86 26.86 1.86
CA GLY A 60 16.85 27.85 2.32
C GLY A 60 16.22 29.05 3.03
N SER A 61 15.10 29.58 2.51
CA SER A 61 14.39 30.70 3.15
C SER A 61 13.70 30.29 4.46
N ILE A 62 13.09 29.10 4.52
CA ILE A 62 12.56 28.54 5.77
C ILE A 62 13.69 28.30 6.78
N GLY A 63 14.81 27.74 6.33
CA GLY A 63 15.99 27.49 7.15
C GLY A 63 16.58 28.77 7.73
N PHE A 64 16.63 29.84 6.94
CA PHE A 64 17.03 31.17 7.39
C PHE A 64 16.13 31.69 8.51
N TYR A 65 14.79 31.61 8.34
CA TYR A 65 13.85 32.08 9.36
C TYR A 65 13.91 31.24 10.65
N ALA A 66 13.97 29.91 10.53
CA ALA A 66 14.09 29.01 11.67
C ALA A 66 15.40 29.26 12.44
N SER A 67 16.49 29.52 11.72
CA SER A 67 17.79 29.89 12.30
C SER A 67 17.70 31.16 13.14
N LEU A 68 17.00 32.20 12.66
CA LEU A 68 16.77 33.42 13.44
C LEU A 68 16.01 33.17 14.75
N VAL A 69 14.98 32.32 14.73
CA VAL A 69 14.19 31.99 15.93
C VAL A 69 15.02 31.21 16.95
N VAL A 70 15.72 30.16 16.52
CA VAL A 70 16.53 29.31 17.41
C VAL A 70 17.69 30.09 18.03
N PHE A 71 18.38 30.92 17.26
CA PHE A 71 19.49 31.74 17.76
C PHE A 71 19.05 32.97 18.56
N SER A 72 17.76 33.34 18.52
CA SER A 72 17.22 34.41 19.37
C SER A 72 17.03 33.99 20.83
N ASP A 73 16.76 32.69 21.06
CA ASP A 73 16.42 32.14 22.38
C ASP A 73 17.60 31.39 23.03
N THR A 74 18.52 30.87 22.20
CA THR A 74 19.70 30.15 22.68
C THR A 74 20.88 31.08 22.87
N GLY A 75 21.50 31.04 24.06
CA GLY A 75 22.81 31.66 24.34
C GLY A 75 23.98 31.13 23.50
N ALA A 76 23.71 30.39 22.41
CA ALA A 76 24.71 29.90 21.45
C ALA A 76 25.50 31.04 20.77
N LEU A 77 24.93 32.25 20.72
CA LEU A 77 25.62 33.46 20.31
C LEU A 77 26.87 33.76 21.15
N PHE A 78 26.90 33.37 22.44
CA PHE A 78 28.02 33.67 23.34
C PHE A 78 29.33 32.96 22.94
N VAL A 79 29.28 31.78 22.30
CA VAL A 79 30.50 31.02 21.94
C VAL A 79 31.29 31.69 20.80
N PHE A 80 30.61 32.43 19.92
CA PHE A 80 31.23 33.07 18.76
C PHE A 80 31.35 34.59 18.88
N LYS A 81 30.75 35.18 19.93
CA LYS A 81 30.77 36.61 20.20
C LYS A 81 32.19 37.15 20.41
N ASP A 82 33.05 36.40 21.08
CA ASP A 82 34.42 36.82 21.44
C ASP A 82 35.44 36.66 20.28
N LEU A 83 35.05 36.04 19.16
CA LEU A 83 35.91 35.78 17.99
C LEU A 83 35.73 36.80 16.86
N LEU A 84 34.74 37.69 16.94
CA LEU A 84 34.37 38.62 15.86
C LEU A 84 34.80 40.06 16.20
N PRO A 85 35.33 40.82 15.23
CA PRO A 85 35.58 42.25 15.41
C PRO A 85 34.31 43.06 15.72
N ASN A 86 34.41 44.10 16.58
CA ASN A 86 33.29 44.91 17.10
C ASN A 86 32.32 45.50 16.04
N TRP A 87 32.75 45.63 14.78
CA TRP A 87 31.96 46.16 13.66
C TRP A 87 31.09 45.09 12.98
N ILE A 88 31.31 43.81 13.28
CA ILE A 88 30.55 42.65 12.78
C ILE A 88 29.59 42.11 13.84
N GLU A 89 29.83 42.40 15.12
CA GLU A 89 28.98 41.96 16.25
C GLU A 89 27.51 42.36 16.08
N ALA A 90 27.25 43.56 15.58
CA ALA A 90 25.89 44.07 15.37
C ALA A 90 25.07 43.25 14.34
N TYR A 91 25.74 42.52 13.44
CA TYR A 91 25.13 41.73 12.37
C TYR A 91 25.42 40.22 12.51
N ALA A 92 26.00 39.78 13.63
CA ALA A 92 26.44 38.40 13.82
C ALA A 92 25.29 37.38 13.71
N LEU A 93 24.12 37.70 14.27
CA LEU A 93 22.91 36.86 14.19
C LEU A 93 22.44 36.69 12.72
N GLU A 94 22.36 37.80 11.98
CA GLU A 94 21.89 37.80 10.58
C GLU A 94 22.88 37.08 9.66
N LEU A 95 24.18 37.25 9.89
CA LEU A 95 25.23 36.57 9.13
C LEU A 95 25.22 35.06 9.39
N MET A 96 25.10 34.62 10.65
CA MET A 96 25.01 33.19 10.97
C MET A 96 23.75 32.55 10.39
N ALA A 97 22.62 33.25 10.49
CA ALA A 97 21.38 32.79 9.87
C ALA A 97 21.52 32.68 8.34
N CYS A 98 22.22 33.63 7.70
CA CYS A 98 22.47 33.61 6.27
C CYS A 98 23.38 32.43 5.87
N VAL A 99 24.47 32.18 6.62
CA VAL A 99 25.36 31.04 6.39
C VAL A 99 24.61 29.72 6.54
N GLN A 100 23.82 29.55 7.61
CA GLN A 100 23.02 28.35 7.82
C GLN A 100 21.93 28.20 6.74
N GLY A 101 21.29 29.30 6.33
CA GLY A 101 20.33 29.32 5.23
C GLY A 101 20.93 28.90 3.89
N ILE A 102 22.15 29.35 3.58
CA ILE A 102 22.89 28.93 2.36
C ILE A 102 23.27 27.44 2.45
N LEU A 103 23.72 26.95 3.60
CA LEU A 103 24.02 25.53 3.79
C LEU A 103 22.77 24.67 3.58
N ILE A 104 21.65 25.06 4.19
CA ILE A 104 20.35 24.39 4.03
C ILE A 104 19.88 24.46 2.58
N PHE A 105 20.07 25.58 1.88
CA PHE A 105 19.80 25.72 0.44
C PHE A 105 20.60 24.72 -0.39
N LEU A 106 21.92 24.61 -0.15
CA LEU A 106 22.79 23.69 -0.90
C LEU A 106 22.41 22.23 -0.65
N ILE A 107 22.10 21.88 0.61
CA ILE A 107 21.61 20.54 0.98
C ILE A 107 20.28 20.26 0.27
N GLY A 108 19.31 21.19 0.34
CA GLY A 108 18.00 21.05 -0.32
C GLY A 108 18.12 20.93 -1.84
N PHE A 109 19.01 21.71 -2.46
CA PHE A 109 19.28 21.65 -3.89
C PHE A 109 19.87 20.29 -4.30
N TYR A 110 20.94 19.85 -3.63
CA TYR A 110 21.63 18.62 -4.00
C TYR A 110 20.76 17.38 -3.74
N THR A 111 20.05 17.35 -2.61
CA THR A 111 19.11 16.27 -2.28
C THR A 111 17.98 16.19 -3.30
N THR A 112 17.32 17.31 -3.64
CA THR A 112 16.25 17.32 -4.65
C THR A 112 16.77 16.88 -6.02
N TYR A 113 17.94 17.38 -6.44
CA TYR A 113 18.55 17.01 -7.71
C TYR A 113 18.85 15.50 -7.76
N PHE A 114 19.45 14.95 -6.70
CA PHE A 114 19.75 13.52 -6.60
C PHE A 114 18.48 12.66 -6.61
N VAL A 115 17.46 13.04 -5.84
CA VAL A 115 16.16 12.34 -5.81
C VAL A 115 15.52 12.38 -7.19
N TYR A 116 15.47 13.53 -7.86
CA TYR A 116 14.83 13.68 -9.17
C TYR A 116 15.52 12.87 -10.27
N LEU A 117 16.86 12.81 -10.25
CA LEU A 117 17.62 11.95 -11.16
C LEU A 117 17.47 10.45 -10.86
N SER A 118 17.06 10.09 -9.65
CA SER A 118 16.80 8.70 -9.25
C SER A 118 15.38 8.23 -9.62
N ILE A 119 14.45 9.14 -9.94
CA ILE A 119 13.07 8.76 -10.32
C ILE A 119 13.02 7.78 -11.52
N PRO A 120 13.79 7.97 -12.63
CA PRO A 120 13.73 7.05 -13.76
C PRO A 120 14.23 5.64 -13.41
N SER A 121 15.28 5.53 -12.59
CA SER A 121 15.80 4.24 -12.14
C SER A 121 14.81 3.56 -11.20
N LEU A 122 14.22 4.30 -10.26
CA LEU A 122 13.16 3.80 -9.38
C LEU A 122 11.94 3.31 -10.19
N LYS A 123 11.46 4.10 -11.15
CA LYS A 123 10.33 3.71 -12.02
C LYS A 123 10.66 2.52 -12.90
N ALA A 124 11.89 2.44 -13.43
CA ALA A 124 12.35 1.28 -14.19
C ALA A 124 12.41 0.01 -13.32
N ASN A 125 12.85 0.12 -12.06
CA ASN A 125 12.89 -0.98 -11.10
C ASN A 125 11.48 -1.44 -10.68
N ILE A 126 10.58 -0.51 -10.35
CA ILE A 126 9.17 -0.84 -10.07
C ILE A 126 8.54 -1.55 -11.27
N ARG A 127 8.82 -1.05 -12.48
CA ARG A 127 8.33 -1.68 -13.71
C ARG A 127 8.93 -3.06 -13.92
N LYS A 128 10.24 -3.26 -13.67
CA LYS A 128 10.90 -4.56 -13.70
C LYS A 128 10.15 -5.56 -12.81
N THR A 129 9.95 -5.23 -11.53
CA THR A 129 9.24 -6.13 -10.60
C THR A 129 7.81 -6.41 -11.06
N SER A 130 7.08 -5.38 -11.53
CA SER A 130 5.72 -5.56 -12.02
C SER A 130 5.63 -6.47 -13.26
N ILE A 131 6.66 -6.44 -14.12
CA ILE A 131 6.78 -7.37 -15.26
C ILE A 131 7.03 -8.77 -14.70
N ASP A 132 8.06 -8.94 -13.86
CA ASP A 132 8.47 -10.24 -13.31
C ASP A 132 7.31 -10.98 -12.63
N GLN A 133 6.48 -10.27 -11.86
CA GLN A 133 5.32 -10.85 -11.19
C GLN A 133 4.18 -11.22 -12.12
N SER A 134 4.00 -10.47 -13.20
CA SER A 134 2.98 -10.81 -14.19
C SER A 134 3.43 -11.92 -15.13
N LEU A 135 4.73 -12.26 -15.18
CA LEU A 135 5.25 -13.30 -16.07
C LEU A 135 4.60 -14.66 -15.84
N ILE A 136 4.45 -15.10 -14.60
CA ILE A 136 3.86 -16.41 -14.29
C ILE A 136 2.45 -16.54 -14.90
N HIS A 137 1.63 -15.50 -14.80
CA HIS A 137 0.28 -15.49 -15.34
C HIS A 137 0.26 -15.39 -16.86
N VAL A 138 1.17 -14.58 -17.43
CA VAL A 138 1.32 -14.42 -18.86
C VAL A 138 1.81 -15.72 -19.50
N THR A 139 2.84 -16.37 -18.98
CA THR A 139 3.34 -17.63 -19.54
C THR A 139 2.33 -18.75 -19.40
N THR A 140 1.56 -18.79 -18.30
CA THR A 140 0.46 -19.73 -18.14
C THR A 140 -0.61 -19.51 -19.20
N TYR A 141 -0.99 -18.26 -19.47
CA TYR A 141 -1.94 -17.93 -20.53
C TYR A 141 -1.40 -18.30 -21.92
N LEU A 142 -0.14 -17.95 -22.22
CA LEU A 142 0.50 -18.32 -23.48
C LEU A 142 0.54 -19.83 -23.66
N TYR A 143 0.97 -20.58 -22.65
CA TYR A 143 1.00 -22.04 -22.65
C TYR A 143 -0.39 -22.64 -22.86
N ALA A 144 -1.41 -22.14 -22.17
CA ALA A 144 -2.78 -22.59 -22.32
C ALA A 144 -3.29 -22.36 -23.76
N MET A 145 -3.09 -21.16 -24.30
CA MET A 145 -3.55 -20.82 -25.66
C MET A 145 -2.79 -21.60 -26.75
N THR A 146 -1.48 -21.81 -26.60
CA THR A 146 -0.71 -22.61 -27.57
C THR A 146 -1.06 -24.09 -27.50
N ARG A 147 -1.33 -24.63 -26.30
CA ARG A 147 -1.71 -26.03 -26.09
C ARG A 147 -3.09 -26.35 -26.66
N GLY A 148 -4.07 -25.46 -26.44
CA GLY A 148 -5.43 -25.66 -26.93
C GLY A 148 -5.50 -25.75 -28.47
N GLY A 149 -4.55 -25.12 -29.17
CA GLY A 149 -4.41 -25.17 -30.62
C GLY A 149 -5.50 -24.38 -31.36
N GLY A 150 -5.14 -23.71 -32.46
CA GLY A 150 -6.11 -22.99 -33.30
C GLY A 150 -5.89 -21.48 -33.43
N LEU A 151 -4.93 -20.91 -32.69
CA LEU A 151 -4.52 -19.52 -32.83
C LEU A 151 -3.07 -19.40 -33.31
N SER A 152 -2.80 -18.40 -34.13
CA SER A 152 -1.43 -18.00 -34.43
C SER A 152 -0.79 -17.34 -33.20
N LEU A 153 0.54 -17.38 -33.09
CA LEU A 153 1.24 -16.73 -31.99
C LEU A 153 0.94 -15.21 -31.93
N PHE A 154 0.73 -14.59 -33.10
CA PHE A 154 0.29 -13.21 -33.20
C PHE A 154 -1.09 -12.99 -32.57
N ASP A 155 -2.07 -13.84 -32.86
CA ASP A 155 -3.42 -13.73 -32.29
C ASP A 155 -3.41 -13.95 -30.78
N ILE A 156 -2.55 -14.86 -30.29
CA ILE A 156 -2.35 -15.09 -28.86
C ILE A 156 -1.79 -13.83 -28.20
N PHE A 157 -0.75 -13.21 -28.77
CA PHE A 157 -0.17 -11.96 -28.26
C PHE A 157 -1.18 -10.81 -28.30
N LYS A 158 -1.99 -10.71 -29.36
CA LYS A 158 -3.06 -9.71 -29.49
C LYS A 158 -4.18 -9.93 -28.48
N SER A 159 -4.60 -11.17 -28.23
CA SER A 159 -5.58 -11.48 -27.20
C SER A 159 -5.04 -11.14 -25.81
N LEU A 160 -3.79 -11.50 -25.52
CA LEU A 160 -3.15 -11.18 -24.24
C LEU A 160 -3.07 -9.67 -24.00
N SER A 161 -2.64 -8.90 -25.01
CA SER A 161 -2.49 -7.44 -24.89
C SER A 161 -3.82 -6.72 -24.68
N ASN A 162 -4.90 -7.21 -25.30
CA ASN A 162 -6.26 -6.72 -25.07
C ASN A 162 -6.74 -6.94 -23.62
N HIS A 163 -6.20 -7.95 -22.93
CA HIS A 163 -6.52 -8.28 -21.54
C HIS A 163 -5.42 -7.83 -20.56
N LYS A 164 -4.64 -6.79 -20.89
CA LYS A 164 -3.60 -6.24 -20.00
C LYS A 164 -4.07 -5.86 -18.59
N HIS A 165 -5.34 -5.49 -18.43
CA HIS A 165 -5.93 -5.18 -17.12
C HIS A 165 -6.08 -6.41 -16.20
N ILE A 166 -6.00 -7.62 -16.76
CA ILE A 166 -6.10 -8.90 -16.06
C ILE A 166 -4.71 -9.49 -15.80
N TYR A 167 -3.85 -9.43 -16.82
CA TYR A 167 -2.54 -10.08 -16.80
C TYR A 167 -1.38 -9.13 -16.45
N GLY A 168 -1.62 -7.83 -16.26
CA GLY A 168 -0.63 -6.88 -15.76
C GLY A 168 0.37 -6.37 -16.79
N THR A 169 1.49 -5.84 -16.30
CA THR A 169 2.50 -5.12 -17.10
C THR A 169 3.19 -6.00 -18.15
N ALA A 170 3.39 -7.29 -17.90
CA ALA A 170 3.96 -8.20 -18.89
C ALA A 170 3.06 -8.33 -20.13
N ALA A 171 1.73 -8.35 -19.96
CA ALA A 171 0.79 -8.32 -21.09
C ALA A 171 0.84 -6.99 -21.87
N GLU A 172 1.17 -5.88 -21.20
CA GLU A 172 1.46 -4.61 -21.86
C GLU A 172 2.73 -4.68 -22.71
N GLU A 173 3.78 -5.37 -22.25
CA GLU A 173 4.99 -5.62 -23.05
C GLU A 173 4.69 -6.43 -24.33
N PHE A 174 3.82 -7.43 -24.24
CA PHE A 174 3.28 -8.11 -25.43
C PHE A 174 2.44 -7.17 -26.31
N GLY A 175 1.73 -6.21 -25.74
CA GLY A 175 1.02 -5.17 -26.50
C GLY A 175 1.95 -4.31 -27.35
N TYR A 176 3.14 -3.98 -26.86
CA TYR A 176 4.11 -3.28 -27.68
C TYR A 176 4.71 -4.18 -28.78
N ILE A 177 4.87 -5.50 -28.54
CA ILE A 177 5.26 -6.46 -29.59
C ILE A 177 4.20 -6.49 -30.69
N VAL A 178 2.92 -6.62 -30.32
CA VAL A 178 1.79 -6.59 -31.26
C VAL A 178 1.75 -5.27 -32.02
N ARG A 179 1.99 -4.14 -31.35
CA ARG A 179 2.09 -2.83 -32.00
C ARG A 179 3.21 -2.78 -33.04
N ASP A 180 4.37 -3.33 -32.70
CA ASP A 180 5.54 -3.37 -33.58
C ASP A 180 5.27 -4.24 -34.84
N MET A 181 4.40 -5.25 -34.72
CA MET A 181 3.96 -6.07 -35.85
C MET A 181 2.82 -5.42 -36.67
N GLU A 182 1.75 -4.96 -36.01
CA GLU A 182 0.52 -4.49 -36.66
C GLU A 182 0.63 -3.07 -37.24
N PHE A 183 1.30 -2.15 -36.53
CA PHE A 183 1.44 -0.76 -36.99
C PHE A 183 2.72 -0.49 -37.76
N PHE A 184 3.84 -1.09 -37.34
CA PHE A 184 5.14 -0.85 -37.96
C PHE A 184 5.52 -1.93 -39.00
N GLY A 185 4.76 -3.01 -39.11
CA GLY A 185 4.97 -4.06 -40.11
C GLY A 185 6.24 -4.89 -39.88
N HIS A 186 6.83 -4.86 -38.67
CA HIS A 186 7.97 -5.72 -38.35
C HIS A 186 7.54 -7.19 -38.28
N ASP A 187 8.41 -8.10 -38.71
CA ASP A 187 8.21 -9.53 -38.49
C ASP A 187 8.31 -9.88 -36.99
N ILE A 188 7.79 -11.05 -36.62
CA ILE A 188 7.73 -11.48 -35.22
C ILE A 188 9.12 -11.56 -34.56
N ILE A 189 10.15 -11.98 -35.31
CA ILE A 189 11.51 -12.12 -34.76
C ILE A 189 12.09 -10.73 -34.49
N THR A 190 11.98 -9.80 -35.44
CA THR A 190 12.43 -8.41 -35.27
C THR A 190 11.65 -7.70 -34.14
N ALA A 191 10.33 -7.91 -34.05
CA ALA A 191 9.51 -7.36 -32.97
C ALA A 191 9.94 -7.88 -31.59
N LEU A 192 10.24 -9.19 -31.48
CA LEU A 192 10.77 -9.80 -30.26
C LEU A 192 12.17 -9.27 -29.91
N GLN A 193 13.07 -9.10 -30.88
CA GLN A 193 14.39 -8.49 -30.66
C GLN A 193 14.29 -7.06 -30.12
N ASN A 194 13.37 -6.26 -30.65
CA ASN A 194 13.10 -4.91 -30.16
C ASN A 194 12.57 -4.92 -28.72
N ALA A 195 11.69 -5.86 -28.37
CA ALA A 195 11.19 -6.03 -27.01
C ALA A 195 12.32 -6.37 -26.01
N LYS A 196 13.26 -7.23 -26.40
CA LYS A 196 14.45 -7.57 -25.59
C LYS A 196 15.30 -6.35 -25.23
N LEU A 197 15.46 -5.40 -26.15
CA LEU A 197 16.26 -4.19 -25.93
C LEU A 197 15.54 -3.16 -25.04
N ARG A 198 14.21 -3.18 -25.01
CA ARG A 198 13.41 -2.21 -24.24
C ARG A 198 13.15 -2.65 -22.80
N THR A 199 13.00 -3.95 -22.56
CA THR A 199 12.56 -4.45 -21.25
C THR A 199 13.62 -4.26 -20.14
N PRO A 200 13.21 -3.78 -18.94
CA PRO A 200 14.09 -3.76 -17.77
C PRO A 200 14.22 -5.13 -17.08
N SER A 201 13.31 -6.07 -17.37
CA SER A 201 13.28 -7.40 -16.75
C SER A 201 14.21 -8.38 -17.46
N GLN A 202 15.04 -9.06 -16.66
CA GLN A 202 15.93 -10.12 -17.14
C GLN A 202 15.14 -11.40 -17.43
N ASN A 203 14.17 -11.75 -16.57
CA ASN A 203 13.31 -12.93 -16.78
C ASN A 203 12.50 -12.81 -18.06
N PHE A 204 11.90 -11.64 -18.33
CA PHE A 204 11.19 -11.40 -19.60
C PHE A 204 12.14 -11.46 -20.78
N ARG A 205 13.35 -10.89 -20.67
CA ARG A 205 14.35 -10.98 -21.73
C ARG A 205 14.69 -12.43 -22.08
N GLU A 206 14.86 -13.29 -21.09
CA GLU A 206 15.13 -14.73 -21.28
C GLU A 206 13.94 -15.48 -21.89
N LEU A 207 12.70 -15.10 -21.55
CA LEU A 207 11.50 -15.62 -22.21
C LEU A 207 11.52 -15.28 -23.71
N ILE A 208 11.77 -14.01 -24.02
CA ILE A 208 11.80 -13.53 -25.42
C ILE A 208 12.96 -14.17 -26.19
N ASP A 209 14.14 -14.31 -25.58
CA ASP A 209 15.29 -14.97 -26.21
C ASP A 209 15.01 -16.44 -26.55
N GLY A 210 14.38 -17.18 -25.64
CA GLY A 210 13.98 -18.56 -25.92
C GLY A 210 12.88 -18.66 -26.99
N LEU A 211 11.92 -17.73 -27.00
CA LEU A 211 10.92 -17.64 -28.07
C LEU A 211 11.56 -17.37 -29.44
N ILE A 212 12.52 -16.44 -29.53
CA ILE A 212 13.27 -16.18 -30.77
C ILE A 212 13.99 -17.44 -31.23
N SER A 213 14.69 -18.12 -30.31
CA SER A 213 15.44 -19.35 -30.61
C SER A 213 14.53 -20.44 -31.18
N ILE A 214 13.37 -20.67 -30.55
CA ILE A 214 12.43 -21.72 -30.97
C ILE A 214 11.72 -21.36 -32.27
N LEU A 215 11.31 -20.10 -32.44
CA LEU A 215 10.68 -19.63 -33.67
C LEU A 215 11.65 -19.71 -34.86
N SER A 216 12.93 -19.40 -34.66
CA SER A 216 13.96 -19.49 -35.71
C SER A 216 14.34 -20.93 -36.07
N SER A 217 14.26 -21.86 -35.12
CA SER A 217 14.61 -23.28 -35.32
C SER A 217 13.42 -24.17 -35.66
N GLY A 218 12.18 -23.66 -35.59
CA GLY A 218 10.96 -24.44 -35.79
C GLY A 218 10.66 -25.44 -34.67
N GLY A 219 11.14 -25.19 -33.45
CA GLY A 219 10.92 -26.08 -32.30
C GLY A 219 9.50 -26.01 -31.71
N ASP A 220 9.24 -26.83 -30.67
CA ASP A 220 7.94 -26.85 -29.99
C ASP A 220 7.79 -25.71 -28.97
N ILE A 221 7.06 -24.67 -29.39
CA ILE A 221 6.72 -23.50 -28.56
C ILE A 221 5.91 -23.92 -27.32
N THR A 222 5.03 -24.90 -27.45
CA THR A 222 4.15 -25.36 -26.35
C THR A 222 4.98 -26.01 -25.25
N ALA A 223 5.93 -26.88 -25.62
CA ALA A 223 6.83 -27.51 -24.65
C ALA A 223 7.70 -26.47 -23.93
N TYR A 224 8.21 -25.46 -24.65
CA TYR A 224 8.98 -24.38 -24.03
C TYR A 224 8.17 -23.54 -23.06
N LEU A 225 6.97 -23.11 -23.46
CA LEU A 225 6.08 -22.31 -22.59
C LEU A 225 5.65 -23.08 -21.35
N LYS A 226 5.43 -24.40 -21.48
CA LYS A 226 5.20 -25.29 -20.32
C LYS A 226 6.37 -25.24 -19.35
N ASN A 227 7.57 -25.52 -19.84
CA ASN A 227 8.78 -25.54 -19.01
C ASN A 227 9.07 -24.18 -18.37
N LYS A 228 8.86 -23.07 -19.11
CA LYS A 228 9.00 -21.72 -18.57
C LYS A 228 7.94 -21.39 -17.52
N THR A 229 6.72 -21.87 -17.68
CA THR A 229 5.66 -21.72 -16.68
C THR A 229 6.01 -22.46 -15.39
N GLU A 230 6.49 -23.70 -15.48
CA GLU A 230 6.96 -24.46 -14.32
C GLU A 230 8.19 -23.82 -13.66
N GLN A 231 9.12 -23.29 -14.46
CA GLN A 231 10.27 -22.53 -13.96
C GLN A 231 9.82 -21.29 -13.18
N TYR A 232 9.00 -20.41 -13.75
CA TYR A 232 8.54 -19.21 -13.06
C TYR A 232 7.66 -19.50 -11.85
N ARG A 233 6.90 -20.60 -11.86
CA ARG A 233 6.18 -21.08 -10.68
C ARG A 233 7.14 -21.46 -9.55
N SER A 234 8.23 -22.16 -9.87
CA SER A 234 9.27 -22.51 -8.90
C SER A 234 9.95 -21.26 -8.35
N VAL A 235 10.33 -20.30 -9.22
CA VAL A 235 10.92 -19.03 -8.81
C VAL A 235 9.97 -18.26 -7.89
N ALA A 236 8.69 -18.12 -8.24
CA ALA A 236 7.71 -17.43 -7.41
C ALA A 236 7.52 -18.08 -6.04
N LYS A 237 7.59 -19.42 -5.95
CA LYS A 237 7.52 -20.14 -4.68
C LYS A 237 8.74 -19.86 -3.80
N THR A 238 9.95 -19.89 -4.37
CA THR A 238 11.18 -19.58 -3.65
C THR A 238 11.20 -18.11 -3.20
N GLU A 239 10.86 -17.17 -4.08
CA GLU A 239 10.75 -15.75 -3.74
C GLU A 239 9.74 -15.51 -2.61
N GLN A 240 8.60 -16.21 -2.66
CA GLN A 240 7.64 -16.17 -1.56
C GLN A 240 8.27 -16.67 -0.26
N GLN A 241 8.97 -17.81 -0.25
CA GLN A 241 9.59 -18.33 0.98
C GLN A 241 10.61 -17.34 1.56
N THR A 242 11.52 -16.82 0.74
CA THR A 242 12.49 -15.79 1.17
C THR A 242 11.79 -14.54 1.69
N PHE A 243 10.67 -14.13 1.08
CA PHE A 243 9.85 -13.04 1.59
C PHE A 243 9.27 -13.33 2.98
N LEU A 244 8.78 -14.55 3.25
CA LEU A 244 8.27 -14.90 4.59
C LEU A 244 9.40 -14.96 5.63
N GLU A 245 10.60 -15.43 5.26
CA GLU A 245 11.78 -15.43 6.13
C GLU A 245 12.21 -14.00 6.50
N THR A 246 12.28 -13.10 5.51
CA THR A 246 12.59 -11.69 5.75
C THR A 246 11.55 -11.00 6.63
N LEU A 247 10.26 -11.28 6.44
CA LEU A 247 9.22 -10.81 7.37
C LEU A 247 9.43 -11.35 8.78
N GLY A 248 9.85 -12.61 8.95
CA GLY A 248 10.17 -13.18 10.26
C GLY A 248 11.25 -12.40 11.00
N ILE A 249 12.37 -12.15 10.33
CA ILE A 249 13.49 -11.35 10.88
C ILE A 249 13.01 -9.94 11.27
N LEU A 250 12.15 -9.33 10.43
CA LEU A 250 11.59 -8.02 10.73
C LEU A 250 10.67 -8.06 11.96
N ALA A 251 9.83 -9.09 12.13
CA ALA A 251 8.99 -9.27 13.31
C ALA A 251 9.82 -9.37 14.58
N GLU A 252 10.87 -10.20 14.57
CA GLU A 252 11.78 -10.37 15.71
C GLU A 252 12.52 -9.08 16.04
N SER A 253 12.99 -8.35 15.02
CA SER A 253 13.63 -7.05 15.21
C SER A 253 12.67 -6.00 15.77
N TYR A 254 11.41 -5.99 15.32
CA TYR A 254 10.39 -5.07 15.81
C TYR A 254 10.11 -5.29 17.29
N VAL A 255 9.91 -6.54 17.69
CA VAL A 255 9.71 -6.90 19.09
C VAL A 255 10.93 -6.48 19.94
N SER A 256 12.14 -6.74 19.47
CA SER A 256 13.35 -6.39 20.23
C SER A 256 13.56 -4.88 20.36
N VAL A 257 13.44 -4.14 19.26
CA VAL A 257 13.78 -2.70 19.18
C VAL A 257 12.65 -1.80 19.66
N PHE A 258 11.40 -2.16 19.40
CA PHE A 258 10.26 -1.28 19.69
C PHE A 258 9.39 -1.76 20.84
N VAL A 259 9.44 -3.04 21.23
CA VAL A 259 8.72 -3.53 22.40
C VAL A 259 9.64 -3.64 23.61
N VAL A 260 10.73 -4.40 23.50
CA VAL A 260 11.63 -4.68 24.63
C VAL A 260 12.52 -3.49 24.96
N ALA A 261 13.17 -2.85 23.99
CA ALA A 261 14.09 -1.76 24.27
C ALA A 261 13.42 -0.51 24.89
N PRO A 262 12.25 -0.03 24.42
CA PRO A 262 11.57 1.10 25.05
C PRO A 262 11.08 0.75 26.45
N LEU A 263 10.66 -0.49 26.67
CA LEU A 263 10.31 -0.97 28.01
C LEU A 263 11.52 -0.95 28.96
N PHE A 264 12.66 -1.47 28.53
CA PHE A 264 13.89 -1.44 29.34
C PHE A 264 14.36 0.00 29.61
N LEU A 265 14.26 0.86 28.60
CA LEU A 265 14.58 2.27 28.76
C LEU A 265 13.59 2.96 29.69
N MET A 266 12.29 2.64 29.63
CA MET A 266 11.31 3.12 30.59
C MET A 266 11.64 2.65 32.01
N THR A 267 11.99 1.37 32.22
CA THR A 267 12.33 0.87 33.57
C THR A 267 13.54 1.61 34.13
N ILE A 268 14.57 1.86 33.31
CA ILE A 268 15.74 2.64 33.71
C ILE A 268 15.37 4.10 33.98
N LEU A 269 14.58 4.74 33.13
CA LEU A 269 14.19 6.14 33.28
C LEU A 269 13.35 6.37 34.52
N VAL A 270 12.52 5.40 34.91
CA VAL A 270 11.73 5.46 36.15
C VAL A 270 12.65 5.37 37.36
N VAL A 271 13.67 4.52 37.33
CA VAL A 271 14.72 4.47 38.38
C VAL A 271 15.54 5.76 38.42
N LEU A 272 15.93 6.30 37.26
CA LEU A 272 16.73 7.53 37.15
C LEU A 272 15.92 8.78 37.49
N GLY A 273 14.59 8.74 37.32
CA GLY A 273 13.67 9.82 37.71
C GLY A 273 13.68 10.14 39.18
N LEU A 274 14.08 9.18 40.02
CA LEU A 274 14.34 9.42 41.44
C LEU A 274 15.54 10.36 41.67
N LEU A 275 16.47 10.44 40.71
CA LEU A 275 17.73 11.17 40.81
C LEU A 275 17.78 12.44 39.94
N ASN A 276 17.11 12.44 38.79
CA ASN A 276 17.16 13.54 37.83
C ASN A 276 15.78 13.82 37.19
N PRO A 277 15.20 15.03 37.40
CA PRO A 277 13.95 15.43 36.78
C PRO A 277 13.97 15.43 35.24
N THR A 278 15.13 15.56 34.60
CA THR A 278 15.21 15.55 33.13
C THR A 278 14.87 14.20 32.51
N SER A 279 14.90 13.12 33.28
CA SER A 279 14.53 11.77 32.82
C SER A 279 13.06 11.68 32.39
N ILE A 280 12.14 12.44 33.01
CA ILE A 280 10.73 12.42 32.61
C ILE A 280 10.54 13.02 31.23
N LEU A 281 11.29 14.07 30.88
CA LEU A 281 11.30 14.67 29.54
C LEU A 281 11.79 13.66 28.50
N ILE A 282 12.83 12.86 28.82
CA ILE A 282 13.30 11.79 27.95
C ILE A 282 12.20 10.71 27.79
N MET A 283 11.43 10.43 28.84
CA MET A 283 10.29 9.50 28.78
C MET A 283 9.16 10.03 27.88
N TYR A 284 8.82 11.32 27.98
CA TYR A 284 7.89 11.99 27.05
C TYR A 284 8.37 11.85 25.59
N LEU A 285 9.65 12.15 25.31
CA LEU A 285 10.21 12.04 23.96
C LEU A 285 10.16 10.59 23.46
N LEU A 286 10.46 9.63 24.32
CA LEU A 286 10.43 8.21 24.00
C LEU A 286 9.02 7.75 23.60
N ILE A 287 8.00 8.10 24.41
CA ILE A 287 6.63 7.64 24.23
C ILE A 287 5.95 8.34 23.06
N TYR A 288 6.01 9.67 22.99
CA TYR A 288 5.25 10.44 22.02
C TYR A 288 5.96 10.63 20.67
N ILE A 289 7.30 10.52 20.64
CA ILE A 289 8.08 10.74 19.42
C ILE A 289 8.75 9.43 18.98
N ALA A 290 9.62 8.84 19.81
CA ALA A 290 10.47 7.73 19.37
C ALA A 290 9.67 6.47 18.96
N VAL A 291 8.69 6.06 19.76
CA VAL A 291 7.88 4.86 19.47
C VAL A 291 6.98 5.05 18.23
N PRO A 292 6.17 6.13 18.10
CA PRO A 292 5.37 6.37 16.90
C PRO A 292 6.21 6.57 15.64
N PHE A 293 7.27 7.38 15.72
CA PHE A 293 8.15 7.65 14.58
C PHE A 293 8.88 6.38 14.14
N GLY A 294 9.45 5.64 15.09
CA GLY A 294 10.12 4.38 14.84
C GLY A 294 9.19 3.34 14.20
N THR A 295 7.96 3.22 14.72
CA THR A 295 6.95 2.34 14.12
C THR A 295 6.55 2.82 12.73
N MET A 296 6.44 4.12 12.48
CA MET A 296 6.12 4.66 11.16
C MET A 296 7.22 4.32 10.15
N VAL A 297 8.49 4.52 10.51
CA VAL A 297 9.63 4.12 9.68
C VAL A 297 9.62 2.61 9.42
N PHE A 298 9.35 1.81 10.45
CA PHE A 298 9.24 0.36 10.32
C PHE A 298 8.09 -0.06 9.40
N LEU A 299 6.92 0.58 9.51
CA LEU A 299 5.78 0.33 8.62
C LEU A 299 6.11 0.69 7.16
N ILE A 300 6.85 1.77 6.91
CA ILE A 300 7.31 2.12 5.55
C ILE A 300 8.28 1.07 5.03
N LEU A 301 9.20 0.59 5.86
CA LEU A 301 10.12 -0.49 5.50
C LEU A 301 9.35 -1.76 5.14
N LEU A 302 8.37 -2.13 5.97
CA LEU A 302 7.51 -3.30 5.77
C LEU A 302 6.68 -3.16 4.49
N ASP A 303 6.07 -2.01 4.26
CA ASP A 303 5.31 -1.72 3.04
C ASP A 303 6.20 -1.70 1.79
N THR A 304 7.44 -1.23 1.88
CA THR A 304 8.39 -1.26 0.74
C THR A 304 8.70 -2.70 0.33
N ILE A 305 8.90 -3.60 1.30
CA ILE A 305 9.20 -5.02 1.05
C ILE A 305 7.93 -5.77 0.61
N THR A 306 6.77 -5.43 1.18
CA THR A 306 5.48 -6.10 0.92
C THR A 306 4.80 -5.64 -0.36
N SER A 307 4.88 -4.34 -0.68
CA SER A 307 4.23 -3.73 -1.84
C SER A 307 4.82 -4.21 -3.16
N ASP A 308 6.04 -4.76 -3.16
CA ASP A 308 6.60 -5.35 -4.36
C ASP A 308 5.67 -6.46 -4.83
N GLN A 309 5.18 -7.36 -3.97
CA GLN A 309 4.55 -8.64 -4.36
C GLN A 309 3.02 -8.67 -4.60
N GLN A 310 2.25 -7.61 -4.27
CA GLN A 310 0.82 -7.80 -3.98
C GLN A 310 -0.21 -7.00 -4.79
N LYS A 311 0.18 -5.98 -5.54
CA LYS A 311 -0.79 -5.16 -6.27
C LYS A 311 -0.46 -5.16 -7.75
N LEU A 312 -1.13 -6.03 -8.51
CA LEU A 312 -1.34 -5.74 -9.91
C LEU A 312 -2.02 -4.36 -9.96
N PRO A 313 -1.52 -3.41 -10.77
CA PRO A 313 -2.12 -2.09 -10.83
C PRO A 313 -3.60 -2.26 -11.17
N GLU A 314 -4.50 -1.78 -10.28
CA GLU A 314 -5.94 -1.73 -10.53
C GLU A 314 -6.15 -0.87 -11.78
N THR A 315 -6.15 -1.50 -12.94
CA THR A 315 -6.50 -0.82 -14.18
C THR A 315 -8.01 -0.72 -14.15
N TYR A 316 -8.51 0.44 -13.72
CA TYR A 316 -9.95 0.72 -13.71
C TYR A 316 -10.49 0.51 -15.12
N VAL A 317 -11.29 -0.53 -15.29
CA VAL A 317 -12.10 -0.71 -16.49
C VAL A 317 -13.23 0.30 -16.37
N THR A 318 -13.17 1.37 -17.16
CA THR A 318 -14.38 2.14 -17.48
C THR A 318 -15.39 1.13 -18.00
N GLU A 319 -16.56 1.07 -17.37
CA GLU A 319 -17.66 0.19 -17.74
C GLU A 319 -17.79 0.17 -19.26
N LYS A 320 -17.37 -0.91 -19.93
CA LYS A 320 -17.60 -1.05 -21.36
C LYS A 320 -19.10 -1.25 -21.45
N SER A 321 -19.83 -0.22 -21.84
CA SER A 321 -21.24 -0.37 -22.16
C SER A 321 -21.33 -1.53 -23.13
N LEU A 322 -22.24 -2.48 -22.85
CA LEU A 322 -22.61 -3.49 -23.82
C LEU A 322 -23.32 -2.75 -24.95
N ASN A 323 -22.56 -2.14 -25.85
CA ASN A 323 -23.08 -1.67 -27.12
C ASN A 323 -23.42 -2.94 -27.90
N VAL A 324 -24.69 -3.33 -27.83
CA VAL A 324 -25.22 -4.49 -28.57
C VAL A 324 -25.12 -4.25 -30.09
N PHE A 325 -24.95 -2.99 -30.52
CA PHE A 325 -24.80 -2.59 -31.91
C PHE A 325 -23.71 -1.51 -32.04
N ASP A 326 -22.47 -1.92 -32.28
CA ASP A 326 -21.34 -0.99 -32.49
C ASP A 326 -21.41 -0.26 -33.86
N ASP A 327 -22.16 -0.80 -34.82
CA ASP A 327 -22.24 -0.29 -36.21
C ASP A 327 -23.28 0.83 -36.42
N LEU A 328 -24.09 1.14 -35.39
CA LEU A 328 -25.13 2.17 -35.49
C LEU A 328 -24.62 3.51 -34.95
N HIS A 329 -24.31 4.44 -35.86
CA HIS A 329 -24.09 5.84 -35.49
C HIS A 329 -25.40 6.48 -35.00
N VAL A 330 -25.59 6.53 -33.69
CA VAL A 330 -26.70 7.26 -33.06
C VAL A 330 -26.44 8.76 -33.19
N LYS A 331 -27.19 9.45 -34.07
CA LYS A 331 -27.24 10.93 -34.08
C LYS A 331 -28.27 11.39 -33.06
N PHE A 332 -27.82 11.90 -31.92
CA PHE A 332 -28.69 12.53 -30.92
C PHE A 332 -29.20 13.86 -31.47
N SER A 333 -30.52 14.09 -31.42
CA SER A 333 -31.11 15.40 -31.67
C SER A 333 -30.82 16.34 -30.49
N LYS A 334 -30.88 17.67 -30.67
CA LYS A 334 -30.68 18.65 -29.58
C LYS A 334 -31.64 18.43 -28.39
N LEU A 335 -32.85 17.96 -28.68
CA LEU A 335 -33.85 17.57 -27.68
C LEU A 335 -33.43 16.32 -26.88
N ASP A 336 -32.79 15.36 -27.54
CA ASP A 336 -32.27 14.15 -26.90
C ASP A 336 -31.10 14.49 -25.98
N GLU A 337 -30.28 15.48 -26.35
CA GLU A 337 -29.15 15.93 -25.54
C GLU A 337 -29.61 16.59 -24.23
N GLU A 338 -30.70 17.37 -24.24
CA GLU A 338 -31.32 17.91 -23.02
C GLU A 338 -31.98 16.82 -22.16
N LEU A 339 -32.65 15.85 -22.78
CA LEU A 339 -33.24 14.71 -22.07
C LEU A 339 -32.16 13.82 -21.46
N ILE A 340 -31.06 13.56 -22.15
CA ILE A 340 -29.90 12.82 -21.65
C ILE A 340 -29.28 13.57 -20.46
N LYS A 341 -29.10 14.89 -20.55
CA LYS A 341 -28.63 15.70 -19.42
C LYS A 341 -29.57 15.62 -18.21
N LYS A 342 -30.90 15.64 -18.43
CA LYS A 342 -31.89 15.43 -17.36
C LYS A 342 -31.82 14.03 -16.76
N ILE A 343 -31.68 12.99 -17.60
CA ILE A 343 -31.54 11.60 -17.16
C ILE A 343 -30.23 11.41 -16.38
N GLU A 344 -29.12 12.00 -16.83
CA GLU A 344 -27.84 11.96 -16.10
C GLU A 344 -27.93 12.70 -14.77
N PHE A 345 -28.56 13.87 -14.75
CA PHE A 345 -28.77 14.64 -13.53
C PHE A 345 -29.66 13.88 -12.53
N GLN A 346 -30.77 13.32 -13.01
CA GLN A 346 -31.61 12.47 -12.17
C GLN A 346 -30.84 11.24 -11.71
N LYS A 347 -30.13 10.50 -12.57
CA LYS A 347 -29.29 9.36 -12.17
C LYS A 347 -28.27 9.74 -11.10
N ARG A 348 -27.64 10.92 -11.18
CA ARG A 348 -26.74 11.43 -10.11
C ARG A 348 -27.51 11.64 -8.81
N ILE A 349 -28.68 12.28 -8.85
CA ILE A 349 -29.53 12.47 -7.67
C ILE A 349 -30.03 11.15 -7.10
N THR A 350 -30.54 10.22 -7.91
CA THR A 350 -31.00 8.90 -7.45
C THR A 350 -29.85 8.11 -6.86
N LYS A 351 -28.65 8.18 -7.46
CA LYS A 351 -27.46 7.54 -6.89
C LYS A 351 -27.13 8.09 -5.50
N ILE A 352 -27.24 9.40 -5.27
CA ILE A 352 -27.03 10.03 -3.95
C ILE A 352 -28.16 9.64 -2.98
N LYS A 353 -29.41 9.63 -3.45
CA LYS A 353 -30.58 9.28 -2.65
C LYS A 353 -30.57 7.82 -2.21
N ASP A 354 -30.26 6.90 -3.12
CA ASP A 354 -30.10 5.47 -2.83
C ASP A 354 -28.88 5.22 -1.93
N SER A 355 -27.83 6.03 -2.12
CA SER A 355 -26.66 6.03 -1.25
C SER A 355 -27.02 6.38 0.21
N LEU A 356 -27.84 7.40 0.42
CA LEU A 356 -28.29 7.82 1.76
C LEU A 356 -29.35 6.88 2.35
N LYS A 357 -30.22 6.28 1.52
CA LYS A 357 -31.26 5.34 1.98
C LYS A 357 -30.72 3.98 2.41
N HIS A 358 -29.58 3.55 1.84
CA HIS A 358 -28.97 2.25 2.14
C HIS A 358 -27.48 2.39 2.49
N PRO A 359 -27.14 3.03 3.63
CA PRO A 359 -25.75 3.28 4.03
C PRO A 359 -24.96 1.97 4.19
N ILE A 360 -25.61 0.93 4.69
CA ILE A 360 -25.02 -0.40 4.91
C ILE A 360 -24.61 -1.07 3.58
N HIS A 361 -25.36 -0.88 2.49
CA HIS A 361 -25.04 -1.47 1.19
C HIS A 361 -23.77 -0.83 0.58
N LEU A 362 -23.61 0.48 0.74
CA LEU A 362 -22.39 1.19 0.30
C LEU A 362 -21.17 0.75 1.11
N MET A 363 -21.31 0.66 2.42
CA MET A 363 -20.22 0.26 3.33
C MET A 363 -19.77 -1.18 3.06
N ARG A 364 -20.69 -2.08 2.69
CA ARG A 364 -20.37 -3.45 2.27
C ARG A 364 -19.57 -3.50 0.96
N GLY A 365 -19.81 -2.56 0.05
CA GLY A 365 -19.10 -2.45 -1.23
C GLY A 365 -17.71 -1.82 -1.08
N ARG A 366 -17.59 -0.70 -0.35
CA ARG A 366 -16.33 0.00 -0.07
C ARG A 366 -16.25 0.34 1.43
N PRO A 367 -15.48 -0.44 2.23
CA PRO A 367 -15.38 -0.25 3.67
C PRO A 367 -14.90 1.16 4.09
N SER A 368 -14.09 1.84 3.28
CA SER A 368 -13.59 3.19 3.58
C SER A 368 -14.69 4.25 3.75
N TYR A 369 -15.88 4.06 3.17
CA TYR A 369 -17.01 4.97 3.42
C TYR A 369 -17.56 4.87 4.84
N ALA A 370 -17.19 3.85 5.62
CA ALA A 370 -17.53 3.80 7.04
C ALA A 370 -16.98 5.02 7.79
N PHE A 371 -15.78 5.50 7.45
CA PHE A 371 -15.17 6.68 8.07
C PHE A 371 -15.98 7.97 7.85
N VAL A 372 -16.66 8.09 6.72
CA VAL A 372 -17.50 9.27 6.42
C VAL A 372 -18.64 9.41 7.43
N LEU A 373 -19.14 8.29 7.95
CA LEU A 373 -20.19 8.27 8.97
C LEU A 373 -19.62 8.20 10.40
N SER A 374 -18.54 7.43 10.62
CA SER A 374 -18.00 7.24 11.97
C SER A 374 -17.22 8.44 12.49
N ILE A 375 -16.52 9.20 11.64
CA ILE A 375 -15.76 10.39 12.06
C ILE A 375 -16.69 11.48 12.64
N PRO A 376 -17.77 11.92 11.96
CA PRO A 376 -18.67 12.92 12.54
C PRO A 376 -19.33 12.47 13.84
N VAL A 377 -19.69 11.18 13.95
CA VAL A 377 -20.30 10.62 15.17
C VAL A 377 -19.29 10.59 16.32
N ALA A 378 -18.05 10.18 16.07
CA ALA A 378 -16.97 10.21 17.06
C ALA A 378 -16.64 11.64 17.51
N LEU A 379 -16.56 12.57 16.56
CA LEU A 379 -16.26 13.98 16.82
C LEU A 379 -17.42 14.66 17.58
N PHE A 380 -18.66 14.34 17.25
CA PHE A 380 -19.84 14.78 18.00
C PHE A 380 -19.86 14.24 19.43
N TYR A 381 -19.56 12.96 19.62
CA TYR A 381 -19.41 12.37 20.95
C TYR A 381 -18.30 13.06 21.76
N PHE A 382 -17.12 13.25 21.17
CA PHE A 382 -15.98 13.91 21.80
C PHE A 382 -16.31 15.35 22.21
N LEU A 383 -16.83 16.16 21.28
CA LEU A 383 -17.17 17.56 21.55
C LEU A 383 -18.29 17.71 22.56
N ASN A 384 -19.35 16.90 22.48
CA ASN A 384 -20.46 17.01 23.42
C ASN A 384 -20.02 16.73 24.87
N ASN A 385 -19.11 15.78 25.07
CA ASN A 385 -18.58 15.47 26.40
C ASN A 385 -17.61 16.54 26.93
N ILE A 386 -16.82 17.17 26.05
CA ILE A 386 -15.98 18.32 26.44
C ILE A 386 -16.86 19.54 26.76
N ILE A 387 -17.72 19.94 25.82
CA ILE A 387 -18.55 21.14 25.92
C ILE A 387 -19.57 21.03 27.06
N GLY A 388 -20.13 19.84 27.31
CA GLY A 388 -21.09 19.60 28.39
C GLY A 388 -20.53 19.84 29.80
N ARG A 389 -19.21 19.86 29.97
CA ARG A 389 -18.55 20.16 31.25
C ARG A 389 -18.03 21.59 31.36
N TYR A 390 -17.64 22.21 30.24
CA TYR A 390 -17.22 23.61 30.18
C TYR A 390 -18.41 24.53 29.90
N GLN A 391 -19.27 24.74 30.90
CA GLN A 391 -20.07 25.96 30.92
C GLN A 391 -19.11 27.17 31.06
N PHE A 392 -18.72 27.73 29.91
CA PHE A 392 -18.33 29.12 29.66
C PHE A 392 -17.18 29.71 30.54
N ASP A 393 -15.94 29.55 30.08
CA ASP A 393 -15.02 30.70 30.07
C ASP A 393 -14.07 30.61 28.86
N PHE A 394 -14.36 31.40 27.83
CA PHE A 394 -13.68 31.40 26.53
C PHE A 394 -12.47 32.37 26.54
N ASN A 395 -11.71 32.41 27.63
CA ASN A 395 -10.47 33.17 27.72
C ASN A 395 -9.26 32.24 27.60
N ILE A 396 -9.01 31.76 26.38
CA ILE A 396 -7.77 31.06 26.03
C ILE A 396 -6.65 32.11 26.00
N LYS A 397 -5.99 32.34 27.14
CA LYS A 397 -4.66 32.94 27.16
C LYS A 397 -3.66 31.89 26.70
N LEU A 398 -3.17 32.05 25.48
CA LEU A 398 -2.15 31.26 24.78
C LEU A 398 -0.74 31.31 25.43
N VAL A 399 -0.62 31.40 26.76
CA VAL A 399 0.68 31.68 27.43
C VAL A 399 1.13 30.65 28.46
N GLU A 400 0.27 29.72 28.92
CA GLU A 400 0.71 28.68 29.88
C GLU A 400 0.62 27.28 29.27
N LEU A 401 1.59 26.97 28.39
CA LEU A 401 1.79 25.63 27.85
C LEU A 401 2.54 24.69 28.83
N SER A 402 2.88 25.18 30.03
CA SER A 402 3.75 24.47 31.00
C SER A 402 2.99 23.75 32.12
N THR A 403 1.68 23.97 32.28
CA THR A 403 0.85 23.25 33.25
C THR A 403 -0.47 22.81 32.61
N PHE A 404 -0.38 21.89 31.65
CA PHE A 404 -1.51 20.99 31.42
C PHE A 404 -1.77 20.27 32.76
N ASN A 405 -2.80 20.67 33.49
CA ASN A 405 -3.20 20.00 34.74
C ASN A 405 -3.36 18.50 34.43
N ILE A 406 -2.64 17.66 35.17
CA ILE A 406 -2.65 16.20 35.03
C ILE A 406 -4.10 15.67 35.12
N ASP A 407 -4.94 16.27 35.97
CA ASP A 407 -6.37 16.01 36.09
C ASP A 407 -7.19 16.22 34.80
N PHE A 408 -6.78 17.17 33.95
CA PHE A 408 -7.44 17.42 32.67
C PHE A 408 -7.03 16.38 31.62
N ALA A 409 -5.77 15.94 31.65
CA ALA A 409 -5.27 14.92 30.74
C ALA A 409 -5.95 13.57 31.03
N THR A 410 -5.92 13.10 32.28
CA THR A 410 -6.50 11.80 32.68
C THR A 410 -8.01 11.72 32.43
N TYR A 411 -8.76 12.82 32.59
CA TYR A 411 -10.18 12.84 32.28
C TYR A 411 -10.46 12.78 30.76
N ILE A 412 -9.63 13.42 29.94
CA ILE A 412 -9.81 13.42 28.49
C ILE A 412 -9.54 12.04 27.89
N ASP A 413 -8.62 11.29 28.48
CA ASP A 413 -8.15 10.01 27.98
C ASP A 413 -9.28 8.98 27.75
N ASP A 414 -10.22 8.88 28.69
CA ASP A 414 -11.40 8.00 28.55
C ASP A 414 -12.26 8.39 27.33
N TYR A 415 -12.49 9.68 27.12
CA TYR A 415 -13.29 10.17 25.98
C TYR A 415 -12.55 10.00 24.65
N ILE A 416 -11.22 10.18 24.64
CA ILE A 416 -10.40 9.89 23.47
C ILE A 416 -10.53 8.41 23.12
N PHE A 417 -10.38 7.51 24.10
CA PHE A 417 -10.49 6.07 23.89
C PHE A 417 -11.83 5.67 23.25
N TYR A 418 -12.96 6.10 23.84
CA TYR A 418 -14.29 5.80 23.28
C TYR A 418 -14.50 6.40 21.89
N SER A 419 -13.99 7.61 21.63
CA SER A 419 -14.07 8.27 20.32
C SER A 419 -13.31 7.49 19.25
N VAL A 420 -12.11 7.01 19.58
CA VAL A 420 -11.29 6.17 18.70
C VAL A 420 -12.00 4.84 18.39
N LEU A 421 -12.65 4.23 19.39
CA LEU A 421 -13.39 2.98 19.21
C LEU A 421 -14.60 3.17 18.28
N ILE A 422 -15.40 4.22 18.49
CA ILE A 422 -16.54 4.58 17.63
C ILE A 422 -16.08 4.84 16.18
N MET A 423 -14.91 5.46 16.00
CA MET A 423 -14.36 5.75 14.69
C MET A 423 -13.93 4.49 13.93
N ILE A 424 -13.20 3.57 14.59
CA ILE A 424 -12.48 2.47 13.92
C ILE A 424 -13.33 1.18 13.85
N VAL A 425 -14.17 0.87 14.85
CA VAL A 425 -14.92 -0.41 14.89
C VAL A 425 -15.82 -0.64 13.68
N PRO A 426 -16.66 0.32 13.24
CA PRO A 426 -17.52 0.12 12.07
C PRO A 426 -16.71 -0.22 10.81
N PHE A 427 -15.58 0.48 10.61
CA PHE A 427 -14.69 0.24 9.48
C PHE A 427 -14.14 -1.20 9.49
N ILE A 428 -13.64 -1.67 10.63
CA ILE A 428 -13.09 -3.03 10.76
C ILE A 428 -14.15 -4.09 10.46
N VAL A 429 -15.36 -3.94 11.00
CA VAL A 429 -16.43 -4.92 10.80
C VAL A 429 -16.76 -5.07 9.32
N PHE A 430 -16.95 -3.96 8.59
CA PHE A 430 -17.23 -4.02 7.16
C PHE A 430 -16.03 -4.53 6.34
N HIS A 431 -14.81 -4.15 6.72
CA HIS A 431 -13.59 -4.62 6.08
C HIS A 431 -13.43 -6.14 6.21
N GLU A 432 -13.56 -6.68 7.43
CA GLU A 432 -13.37 -8.12 7.70
C GLU A 432 -14.49 -8.96 7.08
N LEU A 433 -15.75 -8.51 7.12
CA LEU A 433 -16.86 -9.20 6.46
C LEU A 433 -16.65 -9.31 4.94
N ARG A 434 -16.14 -8.24 4.31
CA ARG A 434 -15.80 -8.25 2.88
C ARG A 434 -14.61 -9.17 2.60
N ALA A 435 -13.54 -9.05 3.38
CA ALA A 435 -12.34 -9.86 3.23
C ALA A 435 -12.64 -11.37 3.38
N LYS A 436 -13.40 -11.76 4.40
CA LYS A 436 -13.83 -13.14 4.63
C LYS A 436 -14.66 -13.67 3.47
N ARG A 437 -15.62 -12.89 2.96
CA ARG A 437 -16.45 -13.29 1.81
C ARG A 437 -15.59 -13.51 0.56
N ILE A 438 -14.65 -12.60 0.25
CA ILE A 438 -13.76 -12.73 -0.90
C ILE A 438 -12.88 -13.98 -0.73
N SER A 439 -12.30 -14.19 0.45
CA SER A 439 -11.45 -15.35 0.71
C SER A 439 -12.18 -16.67 0.53
N GLN A 440 -13.42 -16.79 1.02
CA GLN A 440 -14.22 -18.00 0.85
C GLN A 440 -14.61 -18.27 -0.61
N ILE A 441 -14.83 -17.22 -1.39
CA ILE A 441 -15.05 -17.34 -2.85
C ILE A 441 -13.78 -17.87 -3.51
N GLU A 442 -12.64 -17.24 -3.28
CA GLU A 442 -11.35 -17.64 -3.88
C GLU A 442 -10.93 -19.06 -3.49
N GLU A 443 -11.32 -19.53 -2.32
CA GLU A 443 -11.05 -20.88 -1.85
C GLU A 443 -11.84 -21.97 -2.62
N GLN A 444 -13.06 -21.65 -3.06
CA GLN A 444 -14.00 -22.57 -3.70
C GLN A 444 -13.95 -22.52 -5.23
N ILE A 445 -13.52 -21.40 -5.81
CA ILE A 445 -13.44 -21.20 -7.27
C ILE A 445 -12.52 -22.22 -7.97
N PRO A 446 -11.30 -22.53 -7.49
CA PRO A 446 -10.43 -23.53 -8.14
C PRO A 446 -11.08 -24.91 -8.19
N GLU A 447 -11.76 -25.32 -7.12
CA GLU A 447 -12.46 -26.61 -7.05
C GLU A 447 -13.63 -26.67 -8.04
N PHE A 448 -14.39 -25.59 -8.18
CA PHE A 448 -15.45 -25.47 -9.18
C PHE A 448 -14.91 -25.67 -10.60
N PHE A 449 -13.85 -24.95 -10.98
CA PHE A 449 -13.27 -25.07 -12.33
C PHE A 449 -12.57 -26.42 -12.54
N LYS A 450 -11.96 -27.02 -11.50
CA LYS A 450 -11.40 -28.37 -11.56
C LYS A 450 -12.48 -29.41 -11.83
N LYS A 451 -13.64 -29.32 -11.16
CA LYS A 451 -14.79 -30.19 -11.45
C LYS A 451 -15.31 -30.01 -12.87
N LEU A 452 -15.41 -28.77 -13.36
CA LEU A 452 -15.79 -28.52 -14.76
C LEU A 452 -14.79 -29.16 -15.74
N ALA A 453 -13.49 -29.01 -15.48
CA ALA A 453 -12.45 -29.59 -16.31
C ALA A 453 -12.55 -31.12 -16.34
N SER A 454 -12.72 -31.77 -15.19
CA SER A 454 -12.86 -33.23 -15.09
C SER A 454 -14.13 -33.77 -15.76
N ILE A 455 -15.25 -33.03 -15.70
CA ILE A 455 -16.50 -33.43 -16.37
C ILE A 455 -16.36 -33.25 -17.90
N ASN A 456 -15.71 -32.17 -18.35
CA ASN A 456 -15.43 -31.94 -19.77
C ASN A 456 -14.43 -32.97 -20.32
N GLU A 457 -13.46 -33.40 -19.51
CA GLU A 457 -12.53 -34.50 -19.86
C GLU A 457 -13.26 -35.83 -20.11
N ALA A 458 -14.42 -36.05 -19.47
CA ALA A 458 -15.29 -37.18 -19.76
C ALA A 458 -16.11 -37.02 -21.07
N GLY A 459 -15.87 -35.96 -21.84
CA GLY A 459 -16.52 -35.69 -23.13
C GLY A 459 -17.86 -34.94 -23.05
N ILE A 460 -18.26 -34.48 -21.85
CA ILE A 460 -19.49 -33.72 -21.65
C ILE A 460 -19.27 -32.25 -22.04
N MET A 461 -20.20 -31.67 -22.80
CA MET A 461 -20.11 -30.26 -23.20
C MET A 461 -20.03 -29.33 -21.99
N LEU A 462 -19.26 -28.24 -22.10
CA LEU A 462 -19.03 -27.30 -20.99
C LEU A 462 -20.33 -26.70 -20.43
N MET A 463 -21.36 -26.50 -21.25
CA MET A 463 -22.68 -26.03 -20.80
C MET A 463 -23.39 -27.05 -19.90
N ASP A 464 -23.31 -28.33 -20.24
CA ASP A 464 -23.88 -29.43 -19.45
C ASP A 464 -23.05 -29.67 -18.19
N ALA A 465 -21.72 -29.57 -18.29
CA ALA A 465 -20.80 -29.65 -17.15
C ALA A 465 -21.13 -28.59 -16.09
N ILE A 466 -21.45 -27.36 -16.51
CA ILE A 466 -21.93 -26.29 -15.63
C ILE A 466 -23.25 -26.68 -14.97
N SER A 467 -24.20 -27.22 -15.74
CA SER A 467 -25.50 -27.66 -15.23
C SER A 467 -25.40 -28.80 -14.20
N MET A 468 -24.48 -29.74 -14.40
CA MET A 468 -24.20 -30.84 -13.45
C MET A 468 -23.49 -30.31 -12.19
N THR A 469 -22.48 -29.45 -12.35
CA THR A 469 -21.72 -28.90 -11.22
C THR A 469 -22.58 -28.00 -10.35
N ALA A 470 -23.52 -27.26 -10.94
CA ALA A 470 -24.48 -26.41 -10.23
C ALA A 470 -25.38 -27.20 -9.25
N GLN A 471 -25.61 -28.50 -9.49
CA GLN A 471 -26.37 -29.36 -8.59
C GLN A 471 -25.56 -29.73 -7.34
N SER A 472 -24.23 -29.77 -7.45
CA SER A 472 -23.38 -29.88 -6.27
C SER A 472 -23.41 -28.55 -5.52
N LYS A 473 -23.79 -28.56 -4.24
CA LYS A 473 -23.84 -27.34 -3.42
C LYS A 473 -22.42 -26.84 -3.15
N VAL A 474 -21.85 -26.07 -4.07
CA VAL A 474 -20.50 -25.48 -3.95
C VAL A 474 -20.57 -24.22 -3.06
N GLY A 475 -20.61 -24.44 -1.74
CA GLY A 475 -20.44 -23.39 -0.73
C GLY A 475 -21.18 -22.07 -1.00
N ILE A 476 -20.45 -20.96 -0.94
CA ILE A 476 -20.96 -19.59 -1.05
C ILE A 476 -21.17 -19.17 -2.51
N ILE A 477 -20.46 -19.79 -3.44
CA ILE A 477 -20.59 -19.52 -4.88
C ILE A 477 -21.75 -20.28 -5.53
N HIS A 478 -22.38 -21.23 -4.83
CA HIS A 478 -23.50 -22.01 -5.33
C HIS A 478 -24.63 -21.14 -5.91
N THR A 479 -24.96 -20.02 -5.26
CA THR A 479 -25.99 -19.09 -5.77
C THR A 479 -25.57 -18.44 -7.09
N GLU A 480 -24.29 -18.13 -7.26
CA GLU A 480 -23.76 -17.49 -8.47
C GLU A 480 -23.57 -18.47 -9.63
N ILE A 481 -23.21 -19.72 -9.32
CA ILE A 481 -23.20 -20.84 -10.28
C ILE A 481 -24.63 -21.19 -10.71
N GLY A 482 -25.59 -21.20 -9.77
CA GLY A 482 -27.01 -21.41 -10.07
C GLY A 482 -27.55 -20.37 -11.05
N LYS A 483 -27.26 -19.08 -10.83
CA LYS A 483 -27.59 -18.01 -11.79
C LYS A 483 -26.91 -18.19 -13.14
N MET A 484 -25.68 -18.72 -13.18
CA MET A 484 -24.99 -19.01 -14.44
C MET A 484 -25.67 -20.15 -15.20
N LYS A 485 -26.14 -21.19 -14.51
CA LYS A 485 -26.98 -22.24 -15.10
C LYS A 485 -28.30 -21.67 -15.62
N GLU A 486 -28.96 -20.80 -14.85
CA GLU A 486 -30.20 -20.13 -15.30
C GLU A 486 -29.96 -19.26 -16.55
N ASP A 487 -28.89 -18.48 -16.57
CA ASP A 487 -28.46 -17.69 -17.74
C ASP A 487 -28.32 -18.60 -18.98
N ILE A 488 -27.65 -19.75 -18.85
CA ILE A 488 -27.45 -20.72 -19.95
C ILE A 488 -28.80 -21.36 -20.37
N ASN A 489 -29.63 -21.77 -19.41
CA ASN A 489 -30.95 -22.36 -19.66
C ASN A 489 -31.91 -21.39 -20.36
N TRP A 490 -31.75 -20.08 -20.11
CA TRP A 490 -32.49 -19.02 -20.80
C TRP A 490 -31.92 -18.69 -22.20
N GLY A 491 -30.96 -19.47 -22.69
CA GLY A 491 -30.42 -19.37 -24.04
C GLY A 491 -29.31 -18.34 -24.21
N THR A 492 -28.71 -17.81 -23.14
CA THR A 492 -27.52 -16.96 -23.30
C THR A 492 -26.31 -17.78 -23.70
N ASN A 493 -25.47 -17.21 -24.58
CA ASN A 493 -24.21 -17.84 -24.98
C ASN A 493 -23.32 -18.09 -23.75
N LEU A 494 -22.68 -19.27 -23.67
CA LEU A 494 -21.68 -19.64 -22.67
C LEU A 494 -20.68 -18.51 -22.38
N THR A 495 -20.15 -17.86 -23.41
CA THR A 495 -19.22 -16.73 -23.25
C THR A 495 -19.86 -15.57 -22.48
N GLN A 496 -21.12 -15.25 -22.76
CA GLN A 496 -21.84 -14.19 -22.06
C GLN A 496 -22.20 -14.59 -20.63
N ALA A 497 -22.60 -15.84 -20.42
CA ALA A 497 -22.91 -16.38 -19.09
C ALA A 497 -21.66 -16.35 -18.18
N LEU A 498 -20.50 -16.72 -18.71
CA LEU A 498 -19.22 -16.64 -18.00
C LEU A 498 -18.82 -15.19 -17.68
N LYS A 499 -19.00 -14.24 -18.62
CA LYS A 499 -18.76 -12.80 -18.36
C LYS A 499 -19.70 -12.26 -17.27
N LYS A 500 -20.97 -12.63 -17.28
CA LYS A 500 -21.92 -12.24 -16.23
C LYS A 500 -21.52 -12.85 -14.88
N PHE A 501 -21.08 -14.12 -14.86
CA PHE A 501 -20.56 -14.77 -13.65
C PHE A 501 -19.34 -14.03 -13.08
N GLU A 502 -18.36 -13.71 -13.93
CA GLU A 502 -17.19 -12.91 -13.57
C GLU A 502 -17.58 -11.56 -12.96
N TYR A 503 -18.55 -10.87 -13.56
CA TYR A 503 -19.08 -9.60 -13.07
C TYR A 503 -19.80 -9.72 -11.71
N ARG A 504 -20.38 -10.87 -11.37
CA ARG A 504 -21.05 -11.10 -10.07
C ARG A 504 -20.06 -11.48 -8.97
N VAL A 505 -19.04 -12.29 -9.29
CA VAL A 505 -18.06 -12.81 -8.34
C VAL A 505 -16.94 -11.81 -8.05
N ARG A 506 -16.47 -11.07 -9.07
CA ARG A 506 -15.52 -9.94 -8.97
C ARG A 506 -14.23 -10.22 -8.19
N THR A 507 -13.61 -11.39 -8.39
CA THR A 507 -12.26 -11.67 -7.88
C THR A 507 -11.25 -11.78 -9.02
N ASP A 508 -10.00 -11.38 -8.77
CA ASP A 508 -8.96 -11.36 -9.80
C ASP A 508 -8.60 -12.77 -10.30
N LEU A 509 -8.66 -13.76 -9.42
CA LEU A 509 -8.48 -15.17 -9.77
C LEU A 509 -9.62 -15.64 -10.70
N THR A 510 -10.88 -15.29 -10.39
CA THR A 510 -12.03 -15.64 -11.26
C THR A 510 -11.92 -14.97 -12.62
N ARG A 511 -11.55 -13.69 -12.66
CA ARG A 511 -11.40 -12.93 -13.91
C ARG A 511 -10.37 -13.55 -14.85
N ARG A 512 -9.23 -13.98 -14.31
CA ARG A 512 -8.17 -14.68 -15.07
C ARG A 512 -8.66 -16.01 -15.63
N ILE A 513 -9.27 -16.85 -14.81
CA ILE A 513 -9.74 -18.18 -15.22
C ILE A 513 -10.85 -18.05 -16.28
N VAL A 514 -11.86 -17.23 -16.00
CA VAL A 514 -12.99 -17.02 -16.92
C VAL A 514 -12.52 -16.47 -18.27
N THR A 515 -11.63 -15.48 -18.27
CA THR A 515 -11.07 -14.92 -19.51
C THR A 515 -10.32 -15.98 -20.32
N THR A 516 -9.49 -16.79 -19.65
CA THR A 516 -8.74 -17.88 -20.28
C THR A 516 -9.68 -18.92 -20.89
N ILE A 517 -10.75 -19.29 -20.19
CA ILE A 517 -11.74 -20.26 -20.68
C ILE A 517 -12.55 -19.69 -21.85
N ILE A 518 -12.98 -18.43 -21.77
CA ILE A 518 -13.70 -17.77 -22.86
C ILE A 518 -12.83 -17.76 -24.12
N LYS A 519 -11.56 -17.37 -23.99
CA LYS A 519 -10.64 -17.31 -25.13
C LYS A 519 -10.30 -18.68 -25.70
N ALA A 520 -10.20 -19.71 -24.86
CA ALA A 520 -10.09 -21.07 -25.35
C ALA A 520 -11.34 -21.50 -26.11
N SER A 521 -12.53 -21.32 -25.53
CA SER A 521 -13.80 -21.72 -26.15
C SER A 521 -14.12 -20.98 -27.45
N GLU A 522 -13.61 -19.76 -27.65
CA GLU A 522 -13.78 -18.99 -28.89
C GLU A 522 -12.85 -19.47 -30.02
N SER A 523 -11.76 -20.17 -29.70
CA SER A 523 -10.64 -20.36 -30.63
C SER A 523 -10.13 -21.79 -30.75
N THR A 524 -10.49 -22.68 -29.83
CA THR A 524 -9.98 -24.05 -29.75
C THR A 524 -11.12 -25.04 -29.51
N ASN A 525 -11.01 -26.25 -30.08
CA ASN A 525 -11.90 -27.36 -29.76
C ASN A 525 -11.44 -28.17 -28.55
N ASP A 526 -10.17 -28.03 -28.13
CA ASP A 526 -9.63 -28.63 -26.90
C ASP A 526 -9.70 -27.63 -25.74
N VAL A 527 -10.93 -27.33 -25.31
CA VAL A 527 -11.18 -26.46 -24.14
C VAL A 527 -10.74 -27.17 -22.85
N THR A 528 -10.72 -28.51 -22.85
CA THR A 528 -10.37 -29.35 -21.70
C THR A 528 -8.93 -29.14 -21.24
N SER A 529 -7.96 -29.15 -22.16
CA SER A 529 -6.56 -28.91 -21.78
C SER A 529 -6.35 -27.50 -21.20
N VAL A 530 -7.00 -26.48 -21.78
CA VAL A 530 -6.95 -25.10 -21.28
C VAL A 530 -7.61 -24.97 -19.90
N LEU A 531 -8.77 -25.58 -19.71
CA LEU A 531 -9.46 -25.66 -18.41
C LEU A 531 -8.57 -26.28 -17.34
N ASN A 532 -7.90 -27.39 -17.65
CA ASN A 532 -6.99 -28.07 -16.73
C ASN A 532 -5.79 -27.20 -16.35
N ILE A 533 -5.19 -26.50 -17.32
CA ILE A 533 -4.07 -25.57 -17.05
C ILE A 533 -4.52 -24.43 -16.14
N ALA A 534 -5.67 -23.80 -16.44
CA ALA A 534 -6.21 -22.69 -15.64
C ALA A 534 -6.63 -23.14 -14.23
N ALA A 535 -7.25 -24.32 -14.09
CA ALA A 535 -7.64 -24.88 -12.80
C ALA A 535 -6.42 -25.23 -11.93
N ASN A 536 -5.38 -25.83 -12.51
CA ASN A 536 -4.14 -26.13 -11.80
C ASN A 536 -3.40 -24.86 -11.37
N ASP A 537 -3.33 -23.84 -12.23
CA ASP A 537 -2.76 -22.53 -11.86
C ASP A 537 -3.51 -21.90 -10.66
N ALA A 538 -4.84 -21.96 -10.68
CA ALA A 538 -5.66 -21.48 -9.58
C ALA A 538 -5.45 -22.27 -8.27
N GLU A 539 -5.25 -23.58 -8.36
CA GLU A 539 -4.95 -24.45 -7.22
C GLU A 539 -3.57 -24.13 -6.62
N VAL A 540 -2.55 -23.92 -7.44
CA VAL A 540 -1.22 -23.49 -6.98
C VAL A 540 -1.28 -22.13 -6.30
N GLN A 541 -2.00 -21.15 -6.87
CA GLN A 541 -2.19 -19.84 -6.24
C GLN A 541 -2.90 -19.95 -4.89
N LYS A 542 -3.92 -20.81 -4.77
CA LYS A 542 -4.60 -21.11 -3.50
C LYS A 542 -3.62 -21.71 -2.48
N GLN A 543 -2.82 -22.69 -2.88
CA GLN A 543 -1.82 -23.31 -2.00
C GLN A 543 -0.78 -22.28 -1.51
N MET A 544 -0.27 -21.44 -2.40
CA MET A 544 0.66 -20.36 -2.07
C MET A 544 0.05 -19.36 -1.08
N LYS A 545 -1.21 -18.96 -1.30
CA LYS A 545 -1.94 -18.07 -0.38
C LYS A 545 -2.12 -18.70 1.01
N ASN A 546 -2.50 -19.97 1.08
CA ASN A 546 -2.69 -20.69 2.33
C ASN A 546 -1.37 -20.85 3.10
N GLN A 547 -0.29 -21.24 2.41
CA GLN A 547 1.05 -21.31 3.01
C GLN A 547 1.46 -19.96 3.60
N ARG A 548 1.29 -18.88 2.84
CA ARG A 548 1.56 -17.52 3.32
C ARG A 548 0.75 -17.20 4.58
N SER A 549 -0.56 -17.46 4.60
CA SER A 549 -1.39 -17.13 5.76
C SER A 549 -1.00 -17.89 7.02
N THR A 550 -0.59 -19.15 6.89
CA THR A 550 -0.16 -19.97 8.03
C THR A 550 1.16 -19.47 8.62
N GLU A 551 2.14 -19.19 7.76
CA GLU A 551 3.44 -18.63 8.20
C GLU A 551 3.27 -17.25 8.82
N MET A 552 2.46 -16.37 8.19
CA MET A 552 2.20 -15.04 8.73
C MET A 552 1.45 -15.04 10.06
N TYR A 553 0.61 -16.05 10.32
CA TYR A 553 -0.08 -16.19 11.60
C TYR A 553 0.90 -16.35 12.77
N VAL A 554 2.01 -17.06 12.57
CA VAL A 554 3.05 -17.25 13.61
C VAL A 554 3.67 -15.91 14.01
N TYR A 555 4.00 -15.05 13.04
CA TYR A 555 4.59 -13.75 13.34
C TYR A 555 3.61 -12.77 13.99
N VAL A 556 2.34 -12.79 13.56
CA VAL A 556 1.28 -12.05 14.26
C VAL A 556 1.19 -12.50 15.72
N PHE A 557 1.22 -13.81 15.96
CA PHE A 557 1.17 -14.37 17.32
C PHE A 557 2.35 -13.91 18.19
N ILE A 558 3.58 -13.88 17.65
CA ILE A 558 4.75 -13.37 18.37
C ILE A 558 4.57 -11.90 18.80
N ILE A 559 4.03 -11.06 17.93
CA ILE A 559 3.77 -9.64 18.26
C ILE A 559 2.73 -9.52 19.38
N TYR A 560 1.67 -10.33 19.34
CA TYR A 560 0.68 -10.38 20.42
C TYR A 560 1.31 -10.81 21.75
N MET A 561 2.11 -11.87 21.74
CA MET A 561 2.80 -12.36 22.93
C MET A 561 3.71 -11.28 23.51
N ALA A 562 4.51 -10.62 22.67
CA ALA A 562 5.39 -9.53 23.09
C ALA A 562 4.62 -8.35 23.69
N PHE A 563 3.49 -7.97 23.10
CA PHE A 563 2.64 -6.91 23.61
C PHE A 563 2.02 -7.28 24.98
N PHE A 564 1.55 -8.51 25.18
CA PHE A 564 1.04 -8.94 26.47
C PHE A 564 2.14 -9.04 27.54
N VAL A 565 3.35 -9.46 27.19
CA VAL A 565 4.51 -9.40 28.09
C VAL A 565 4.85 -7.95 28.45
N TYR A 566 4.81 -7.04 27.48
CA TYR A 566 4.97 -5.61 27.73
C TYR A 566 3.92 -5.07 28.71
N LEU A 567 2.63 -5.37 28.49
CA LEU A 567 1.55 -4.98 29.40
C LEU A 567 1.76 -5.54 30.81
N PHE A 568 2.16 -6.80 30.91
CA PHE A 568 2.43 -7.45 32.19
C PHE A 568 3.57 -6.76 32.96
N ILE A 569 4.63 -6.34 32.28
CA ILE A 569 5.75 -5.63 32.91
C ILE A 569 5.34 -4.21 33.30
N VAL A 570 4.59 -3.49 32.45
CA VAL A 570 4.06 -2.15 32.79
C VAL A 570 3.16 -2.23 34.03
N TYR A 571 2.32 -3.27 34.13
CA TYR A 571 1.54 -3.54 35.34
C TYR A 571 2.43 -3.72 36.58
N ILE A 572 3.47 -4.57 36.51
CA ILE A 572 4.42 -4.76 37.62
C ILE A 572 5.10 -3.45 38.00
N LEU A 573 5.55 -2.65 37.02
CA LEU A 573 6.19 -1.37 37.27
C LEU A 573 5.24 -0.39 37.98
N THR A 574 3.98 -0.36 37.57
CA THR A 574 3.01 0.57 38.17
C THR A 574 2.65 0.14 39.59
N VAL A 575 2.23 -1.11 39.77
CA VAL A 575 1.70 -1.60 41.06
C VAL A 575 2.77 -1.89 42.10
N HIS A 576 3.95 -2.38 41.70
CA HIS A 576 4.99 -2.74 42.66
C HIS A 576 6.09 -1.69 42.79
N PHE A 577 6.49 -1.06 41.69
CA PHE A 577 7.61 -0.12 41.70
C PHE A 577 7.16 1.29 42.08
N LEU A 578 6.10 1.80 41.44
CA LEU A 578 5.62 3.17 41.63
C LEU A 578 4.96 3.38 43.00
N SER A 579 4.15 2.43 43.46
CA SER A 579 3.55 2.47 44.80
C SER A 579 4.59 2.43 45.94
N SER A 580 5.78 1.92 45.67
CA SER A 580 6.89 1.84 46.63
C SER A 580 7.70 3.13 46.70
N MET A 581 7.44 4.09 45.80
CA MET A 581 8.09 5.40 45.84
C MET A 581 7.45 6.28 46.92
N PRO A 582 8.25 6.96 47.77
CA PRO A 582 7.70 7.89 48.75
C PRO A 582 7.02 9.07 48.04
N SER A 583 5.70 9.20 48.19
CA SER A 583 4.93 10.34 47.65
C SER A 583 5.17 11.64 48.42
N THR A 584 5.68 11.55 49.64
CA THR A 584 6.09 12.69 50.47
C THR A 584 7.37 12.32 51.21
N MET A 585 8.50 12.95 50.88
CA MET A 585 9.61 12.99 51.84
C MET A 585 9.16 13.93 52.96
N GLY A 586 8.86 13.36 54.13
CA GLY A 586 8.49 14.14 55.30
C GLY A 586 9.54 15.21 55.61
N ASP A 587 9.07 16.36 56.08
CA ASP A 587 9.90 17.35 56.76
C ASP A 587 10.84 16.63 57.71
N SER A 588 12.15 16.60 57.41
CA SER A 588 13.30 16.45 58.34
C SER A 588 14.54 15.85 57.67
N VAL A 589 15.24 16.58 56.78
CA VAL A 589 16.72 16.62 56.77
C VAL A 589 17.17 17.96 56.19
N ALA A 590 17.62 18.87 57.05
CA ALA A 590 18.32 20.09 56.64
C ALA A 590 19.68 19.70 56.02
N GLY A 591 19.77 19.77 54.69
CA GLY A 591 21.03 19.55 53.96
C GLY A 591 20.91 18.92 52.56
N MET A 592 19.75 18.37 52.18
CA MET A 592 19.53 17.78 50.85
C MET A 592 18.34 18.44 50.13
N THR A 593 18.48 19.72 49.80
CA THR A 593 17.44 20.55 49.16
C THR A 593 17.33 20.34 47.64
N MET A 594 17.48 19.10 47.14
CA MET A 594 17.48 18.81 45.68
C MET A 594 16.77 17.50 45.31
N VAL A 595 15.78 17.04 46.08
CA VAL A 595 14.90 15.95 45.62
C VAL A 595 13.50 16.54 45.44
N ASN A 596 13.16 16.83 44.19
CA ASN A 596 11.85 17.33 43.78
C ASN A 596 10.75 16.33 44.15
N SER A 597 9.55 16.84 44.43
CA SER A 597 8.33 16.04 44.54
C SER A 597 8.10 15.26 43.24
N ILE A 598 8.13 13.94 43.32
CA ILE A 598 7.83 13.04 42.21
C ILE A 598 6.32 12.90 42.11
N ASN A 599 5.72 13.33 41.00
CA ASN A 599 4.31 13.11 40.73
C ASN A 599 4.08 11.69 40.21
N ILE A 600 3.62 10.81 41.10
CA ILE A 600 3.26 9.42 40.79
C ILE A 600 2.22 9.37 39.67
N GLU A 601 1.21 10.24 39.73
CA GLU A 601 0.13 10.36 38.73
C GLU A 601 0.66 10.66 37.32
N GLU A 602 1.76 11.42 37.20
CA GLU A 602 2.36 11.76 35.90
C GLU A 602 3.00 10.53 35.25
N TYR A 603 3.64 9.66 36.04
CA TYR A 603 4.20 8.41 35.52
C TYR A 603 3.11 7.39 35.16
N GLU A 604 2.05 7.30 35.96
CA GLU A 604 0.88 6.44 35.66
C GLU A 604 0.22 6.85 34.34
N MET A 605 -0.02 8.15 34.15
CA MET A 605 -0.52 8.71 32.90
C MET A 605 0.42 8.40 31.73
N LEU A 606 1.73 8.55 31.90
CA LEU A 606 2.70 8.24 30.84
C LEU A 606 2.73 6.75 30.49
N PHE A 607 2.64 5.86 31.45
CA PHE A 607 2.55 4.42 31.20
C PHE A 607 1.25 4.02 30.52
N PHE A 608 0.14 4.64 30.90
CA PHE A 608 -1.14 4.48 30.21
C PHE A 608 -0.99 4.85 28.72
N HIS A 609 -0.49 6.07 28.44
CA HIS A 609 -0.23 6.53 27.08
C HIS A 609 0.75 5.65 26.32
N ALA A 610 1.85 5.22 26.96
CA ALA A 610 2.82 4.32 26.37
C ALA A 610 2.15 3.01 25.92
N SER A 611 1.30 2.43 26.77
CA SER A 611 0.60 1.18 26.45
C SER A 611 -0.45 1.33 25.36
N MET A 612 -1.18 2.44 25.32
CA MET A 612 -2.15 2.77 24.28
C MET A 612 -1.48 2.98 22.93
N ILE A 613 -0.44 3.82 22.89
CA ILE A 613 0.35 4.11 21.69
C ILE A 613 1.02 2.83 21.20
N GLN A 614 1.63 2.06 22.09
CA GLN A 614 2.27 0.80 21.74
C GLN A 614 1.25 -0.20 21.20
N GLY A 615 0.09 -0.36 21.84
CA GLY A 615 -0.97 -1.26 21.36
C GLY A 615 -1.49 -0.87 19.98
N PHE A 616 -1.66 0.43 19.73
CA PHE A 616 -2.01 0.94 18.40
C PHE A 616 -0.93 0.59 17.36
N CYS A 617 0.32 0.98 17.64
CA CYS A 617 1.49 0.80 16.79
C CYS A 617 1.78 -0.69 16.49
N SER A 618 1.86 -1.53 17.52
CA SER A 618 2.09 -2.98 17.40
C SER A 618 0.94 -3.67 16.66
N GLY A 619 -0.30 -3.23 16.85
CA GLY A 619 -1.44 -3.75 16.10
C GLY A 619 -1.38 -3.43 14.60
N LEU A 620 -0.95 -2.21 14.23
CA LEU A 620 -0.77 -1.84 12.82
C LEU A 620 0.29 -2.71 12.16
N VAL A 621 1.43 -2.91 12.85
CA VAL A 621 2.50 -3.79 12.39
C VAL A 621 1.99 -5.23 12.26
N ALA A 622 1.27 -5.75 13.25
CA ALA A 622 0.71 -7.09 13.21
C ALA A 622 -0.18 -7.32 11.98
N GLY A 623 -1.10 -6.41 11.63
CA GLY A 623 -1.93 -6.64 10.44
C GLY A 623 -1.24 -6.33 9.11
N GLN A 624 -0.24 -5.45 9.08
CA GLN A 624 0.60 -5.30 7.91
C GLN A 624 1.41 -6.59 7.66
N MET A 625 1.85 -7.30 8.70
CA MET A 625 2.52 -8.60 8.55
C MET A 625 1.54 -9.73 8.20
N GLY A 626 0.39 -9.78 8.87
CA GLY A 626 -0.61 -10.84 8.68
C GLY A 626 -1.29 -10.80 7.31
N ASN A 627 -1.79 -9.63 6.94
CA ASN A 627 -2.67 -9.43 5.78
C ASN A 627 -2.09 -8.48 4.74
N ALA A 628 -0.82 -8.05 4.88
CA ALA A 628 -0.15 -7.16 3.94
C ALA A 628 -0.93 -5.87 3.62
N SER A 629 -1.71 -5.42 4.62
CA SER A 629 -2.50 -4.21 4.54
C SER A 629 -2.64 -3.58 5.91
N ILE A 630 -2.24 -2.31 6.01
CA ILE A 630 -2.35 -1.50 7.22
C ILE A 630 -3.81 -1.44 7.70
N ASN A 631 -4.76 -1.42 6.77
CA ASN A 631 -6.20 -1.45 7.08
C ASN A 631 -6.61 -2.70 7.86
N SER A 632 -5.98 -3.85 7.60
CA SER A 632 -6.18 -5.06 8.39
C SER A 632 -5.54 -4.96 9.77
N GLY A 633 -4.50 -4.14 9.94
CA GLY A 633 -3.85 -3.84 11.22
C GLY A 633 -4.77 -3.23 12.26
N LEU A 634 -5.72 -2.42 11.83
CA LEU A 634 -6.67 -1.77 12.73
C LEU A 634 -7.43 -2.77 13.61
N LYS A 635 -7.74 -3.99 13.14
CA LYS A 635 -8.39 -5.02 13.97
C LYS A 635 -7.51 -5.47 15.13
N HIS A 636 -6.21 -5.59 14.87
CA HIS A 636 -5.23 -5.98 15.89
C HIS A 636 -4.97 -4.82 16.85
N SER A 637 -4.88 -3.59 16.33
CA SER A 637 -4.74 -2.37 17.14
C SER A 637 -5.90 -2.22 18.13
N ILE A 638 -7.15 -2.42 17.70
CA ILE A 638 -8.29 -2.35 18.63
C ILE A 638 -8.19 -3.41 19.72
N ILE A 639 -7.88 -4.66 19.39
CA ILE A 639 -7.78 -5.72 20.40
C ILE A 639 -6.71 -5.36 21.44
N MET A 640 -5.57 -4.83 20.99
CA MET A 640 -4.47 -4.43 21.87
C MET A 640 -4.81 -3.18 22.71
N ILE A 641 -5.37 -2.13 22.10
CA ILE A 641 -5.83 -0.91 22.80
C ILE A 641 -6.88 -1.26 23.85
N VAL A 642 -7.89 -2.07 23.51
CA VAL A 642 -8.93 -2.48 24.46
C VAL A 642 -8.33 -3.29 25.61
N SER A 643 -7.33 -4.14 25.35
CA SER A 643 -6.65 -4.87 26.43
C SER A 643 -5.76 -3.98 27.31
N SER A 644 -5.11 -2.96 26.73
CA SER A 644 -4.34 -1.95 27.48
C SER A 644 -5.28 -1.14 28.38
N TYR A 645 -6.40 -0.64 27.83
CA TYR A 645 -7.42 0.07 28.60
C TYR A 645 -7.98 -0.79 29.72
N ALA A 646 -8.34 -2.05 29.43
CA ALA A 646 -8.88 -2.95 30.44
C ALA A 646 -7.89 -3.23 31.59
N LEU A 647 -6.59 -3.24 31.32
CA LEU A 647 -5.56 -3.37 32.36
C LEU A 647 -5.55 -2.14 33.28
N PHE A 648 -5.50 -0.93 32.72
CA PHE A 648 -5.47 0.31 33.51
C PHE A 648 -6.82 0.68 34.15
N ALA A 649 -7.94 0.16 33.66
CA ALA A 649 -9.25 0.43 34.25
C ALA A 649 -9.65 -0.58 35.35
N LEU A 650 -9.06 -1.79 35.35
CA LEU A 650 -9.43 -2.88 36.28
C LEU A 650 -8.34 -3.23 37.29
N LEU A 651 -7.06 -3.05 36.95
CA LEU A 651 -5.92 -3.60 37.72
C LEU A 651 -4.97 -2.52 38.28
N ILE A 652 -5.00 -1.32 37.72
CA ILE A 652 -4.31 -0.12 38.21
C ILE A 652 -5.43 0.84 38.61
#